data_AF-A0A932FDF7-F1
#
_entry.id   AF-A0A932FDF7-F1
#
_cell.length_a   1.000
_cell.length_b   1.000
_cell.length_c   1.000
_cell.angle_alpha   90.00
_cell.angle_beta   90.00
_cell.angle_gamma   90.00
#
_symmetry.space_group_name_H-M   'P 1'
#
loop_
_entity.id
_entity.type
_entity.pdbx_description
1 polymer ?
#
loop_
_entity_poly.entity_id
_entity_poly.type
_entity_poly.pdbx_seq_one_letter_code
_entity_poly.pdbx_strand_id
1 'polypeptide(L)'
;MTDLSDSKNLVYKAKHKIRFVTAASLFDGHDASINIMRRILQASGAEVIHLGHNRSVDEIVTAAIQEDAQGVAVSSYQGGHIEFFKYMVDLLGQRGGSHIRVFGGGGGVIVPAEVKELQDYGVARIYSPEDGQRMGLQGMINDMLARCDFDPCAHAPKDLQSLRSGNARALAQVITALELGVLDANLKGSLLQAAEQHRAPVLGITGTGGAGKSSLTDELVRRIRLDQGEKLRIAILSVDPTRRKTGGALLGDRIRMNAIHGAGVFMRSLATRETGSEVSAALGGAITACRAAGFDLAIVETAGIGQGDAAIVPHVDVSLYVMTPEFGAASQLEKIDMLDFADFVAINKFDRKGAEDALRDVRKQVQRNRQVFKVSPDEMPVYGTIAARFNDDGVTALYHALAGKLKEKGLKLVAGKLPRVETKASSAVHVVVPARRARYLAEIAECVRSYHHHAAQQSRIGRERASLITAKQMLVKAGKDGHALDSLIEERNGALDARSKKLLEMWPDTVKAYSGEEYVVRIRGREVRTRLTHESLSGTRLRKVVLPRFEDPGEILHWQLEENVPGSFPFTAGVFAFKRENEDPTRMFAGEGDPFRTNKRFHLLSKDMPAKRLSTAFDSVTLYGFDPDERPDIYGKVGNSGVSIATLEDMKVLYSGFDLCDAATSVSMTINGPAPTILAMFFNTAIDQQLDRFKEENRREPTEDEAEKVREWTLSTVRG
;
A
#
# COMPACT_ATOMS: atom_id res chain seq x y z
N MET A 1 32.07 27.99 16.99
CA MET A 1 32.54 26.74 16.37
C MET A 1 32.77 25.75 17.50
N THR A 2 31.77 24.94 17.80
CA THR A 2 31.88 23.82 18.72
C THR A 2 32.17 22.56 17.91
N ASP A 3 33.09 21.75 18.41
CA ASP A 3 33.53 20.49 17.82
C ASP A 3 32.33 19.55 17.59
N LEU A 4 32.13 19.12 16.33
CA LEU A 4 30.98 18.34 15.89
C LEU A 4 31.16 16.84 16.11
N SER A 5 32.27 16.38 16.69
CA SER A 5 32.48 14.95 16.96
C SER A 5 31.52 14.39 18.02
N ASP A 6 31.08 15.21 18.99
CA ASP A 6 30.07 14.84 20.02
C ASP A 6 28.62 15.09 19.59
N SER A 7 28.38 15.67 18.40
CA SER A 7 27.05 16.10 17.96
C SER A 7 26.14 14.96 17.48
N LYS A 8 26.64 13.72 17.41
CA LYS A 8 25.89 12.57 16.88
C LYS A 8 24.70 12.15 17.75
N ASN A 9 24.74 12.47 19.04
CA ASN A 9 23.70 12.10 20.03
C ASN A 9 22.94 13.31 20.61
N LEU A 10 23.38 14.54 20.33
CA LEU A 10 22.71 15.75 20.82
C LEU A 10 21.57 16.12 19.87
N VAL A 11 20.38 16.35 20.39
CA VAL A 11 19.21 16.77 19.61
C VAL A 11 19.21 18.29 19.47
N TYR A 12 19.13 18.81 18.24
CA TYR A 12 19.02 20.25 17.99
C TYR A 12 17.77 20.85 18.67
N LYS A 13 17.94 21.98 19.35
CA LYS A 13 16.84 22.70 20.02
C LYS A 13 16.44 23.91 19.18
N ALA A 14 15.32 23.79 18.48
CA ALA A 14 14.79 24.86 17.64
C ALA A 14 14.28 26.04 18.48
N LYS A 15 14.50 27.25 17.97
CA LYS A 15 13.93 28.49 18.52
C LYS A 15 12.47 28.67 18.09
N HIS A 16 12.15 28.30 16.85
CA HIS A 16 10.82 28.42 16.27
C HIS A 16 10.11 27.06 16.18
N LYS A 17 8.79 27.10 15.95
CA LYS A 17 8.01 25.91 15.64
C LYS A 17 8.25 25.50 14.19
N ILE A 18 9.14 24.54 13.99
CA ILE A 18 9.53 24.05 12.67
C ILE A 18 8.51 23.04 12.16
N ARG A 19 7.99 23.28 10.96
CA ARG A 19 7.11 22.41 10.20
C ARG A 19 7.83 21.83 8.99
N PHE A 20 7.66 20.54 8.76
CA PHE A 20 8.24 19.83 7.62
C PHE A 20 7.17 19.11 6.81
N VAL A 21 7.24 19.21 5.48
CA VAL A 21 6.56 18.28 4.56
C VAL A 21 7.51 17.16 4.20
N THR A 22 7.08 15.91 4.30
CA THR A 22 7.90 14.74 3.97
C THR A 22 7.18 13.81 3.00
N ALA A 23 7.87 13.38 1.94
CA ALA A 23 7.31 12.50 0.91
C ALA A 23 8.38 11.63 0.23
N ALA A 24 7.98 10.56 -0.46
CA ALA A 24 8.79 9.99 -1.54
C ALA A 24 8.37 10.56 -2.90
N SER A 25 9.30 10.62 -3.84
CA SER A 25 9.08 11.22 -5.17
C SER A 25 7.99 10.50 -6.00
N LEU A 26 7.61 11.09 -7.12
CA LEU A 26 6.58 10.54 -8.01
C LEU A 26 7.01 9.16 -8.52
N PHE A 27 6.06 8.23 -8.56
CA PHE A 27 6.26 6.83 -8.95
C PHE A 27 7.32 6.08 -8.15
N ASP A 28 7.58 6.55 -6.92
CA ASP A 28 8.52 5.92 -6.01
C ASP A 28 7.79 5.33 -4.81
N GLY A 29 7.90 4.01 -4.66
CA GLY A 29 7.38 3.25 -3.52
C GLY A 29 8.36 3.12 -2.35
N HIS A 30 9.60 3.61 -2.47
CA HIS A 30 10.64 3.44 -1.46
C HIS A 30 10.48 4.43 -0.30
N ASP A 31 9.56 4.13 0.61
CA ASP A 31 9.23 5.00 1.73
C ASP A 31 10.01 4.70 3.03
N ALA A 32 10.76 3.59 3.07
CA ALA A 32 11.45 3.13 4.26
C ALA A 32 12.42 4.19 4.82
N SER A 33 13.18 4.83 3.93
CA SER A 33 14.15 5.87 4.31
C SER A 33 13.47 7.12 4.86
N ILE A 34 12.49 7.68 4.14
CA ILE A 34 11.77 8.89 4.58
C ILE A 34 10.96 8.64 5.86
N ASN A 35 10.45 7.43 6.06
CA ASN A 35 9.79 7.02 7.30
C ASN A 35 10.72 7.05 8.52
N ILE A 36 11.99 6.67 8.36
CA ILE A 36 13.00 6.79 9.42
C ILE A 36 13.31 8.26 9.67
N MET A 37 13.56 9.06 8.62
CA MET A 37 13.90 10.48 8.75
C MET A 37 12.79 11.29 9.45
N ARG A 38 11.52 11.09 9.05
CA ARG A 38 10.39 11.81 9.69
C ARG A 38 10.21 11.45 11.16
N ARG A 39 10.50 10.21 11.57
CA ARG A 39 10.42 9.79 12.98
C ARG A 39 11.44 10.55 13.82
N ILE A 40 12.65 10.74 13.28
CA ILE A 40 13.72 11.48 13.95
C ILE A 40 13.40 12.99 13.97
N LEU A 41 12.86 13.56 12.89
CA LEU A 41 12.34 14.94 12.87
C LEU A 41 11.28 15.17 13.95
N GLN A 42 10.27 14.32 14.02
CA GLN A 42 9.22 14.38 15.05
C GLN A 42 9.79 14.22 16.47
N ALA A 43 10.74 13.29 16.65
CA ALA A 43 11.40 13.06 17.93
C ALA A 43 12.25 14.26 18.36
N SER A 44 12.73 15.05 17.39
CA SER A 44 13.51 16.26 17.62
C SER A 44 12.64 17.52 17.81
N GLY A 45 11.32 17.39 17.77
CA GLY A 45 10.37 18.46 18.10
C GLY A 45 9.72 19.16 16.91
N ALA A 46 9.93 18.69 15.68
CA ALA A 46 9.25 19.24 14.51
C ALA A 46 7.80 18.73 14.37
N GLU A 47 6.95 19.55 13.77
CA GLU A 47 5.62 19.15 13.29
C GLU A 47 5.76 18.63 11.86
N VAL A 48 5.55 17.33 11.66
CA VAL A 48 5.78 16.68 10.37
C VAL A 48 4.48 16.35 9.68
N ILE A 49 4.23 17.00 8.55
CA ILE A 49 3.17 16.70 7.60
C ILE A 49 3.70 15.62 6.66
N HIS A 50 3.25 14.39 6.85
CA HIS A 50 3.75 13.27 6.06
C HIS A 50 2.77 12.93 4.93
N LEU A 51 3.24 12.97 3.68
CA LEU A 51 2.43 12.67 2.50
C LEU A 51 2.55 11.21 2.06
N GLY A 52 3.42 10.42 2.66
CA GLY A 52 3.67 9.04 2.23
C GLY A 52 4.56 8.97 0.99
N HIS A 53 4.25 8.05 0.10
CA HIS A 53 5.02 7.77 -1.12
C HIS A 53 4.22 8.11 -2.39
N ASN A 54 4.87 8.04 -3.55
CA ASN A 54 4.28 8.36 -4.85
C ASN A 54 3.62 9.75 -4.89
N ARG A 55 4.43 10.81 -4.70
CA ARG A 55 3.93 12.20 -4.73
C ARG A 55 4.57 13.00 -5.84
N SER A 56 3.73 13.61 -6.68
CA SER A 56 4.16 14.60 -7.67
C SER A 56 4.74 15.84 -7.01
N VAL A 57 5.51 16.60 -7.79
CA VAL A 57 6.03 17.89 -7.33
C VAL A 57 4.88 18.84 -7.00
N ASP A 58 3.82 18.86 -7.82
CA ASP A 58 2.65 19.70 -7.58
C ASP A 58 1.98 19.40 -6.23
N GLU A 59 1.82 18.12 -5.87
CA GLU A 59 1.27 17.71 -4.58
C GLU A 59 2.13 18.17 -3.41
N ILE A 60 3.44 17.95 -3.48
CA ILE A 60 4.39 18.30 -2.41
C ILE A 60 4.44 19.82 -2.23
N VAL A 61 4.55 20.57 -3.33
CA VAL A 61 4.61 22.04 -3.29
C VAL A 61 3.29 22.61 -2.80
N THR A 62 2.15 22.12 -3.29
CA THR A 62 0.83 22.55 -2.80
C THR A 62 0.69 22.31 -1.30
N ALA A 63 1.13 21.15 -0.81
CA ALA A 63 1.16 20.87 0.62
C ALA A 63 2.07 21.84 1.37
N ALA A 64 3.32 22.03 0.94
CA ALA A 64 4.26 22.93 1.61
C ALA A 64 3.75 24.37 1.69
N ILE A 65 3.10 24.84 0.62
CA ILE A 65 2.51 26.18 0.54
C ILE A 65 1.33 26.35 1.49
N GLN A 66 0.38 25.40 1.48
CA GLN A 66 -0.83 25.45 2.31
C GLN A 66 -0.52 25.21 3.79
N GLU A 67 0.46 24.36 4.08
CA GLU A 67 0.90 24.02 5.44
C GLU A 67 1.88 25.04 6.03
N ASP A 68 2.34 25.99 5.21
CA ASP A 68 3.36 26.99 5.54
C ASP A 68 4.61 26.39 6.21
N ALA A 69 5.17 25.36 5.56
CA ALA A 69 6.31 24.63 6.07
C ALA A 69 7.63 25.37 5.83
N GLN A 70 8.56 25.30 6.78
CA GLN A 70 9.92 25.83 6.59
C GLN A 70 10.80 24.90 5.74
N GLY A 71 10.50 23.59 5.75
CA GLY A 71 11.28 22.58 5.04
C GLY A 71 10.45 21.52 4.33
N VAL A 72 11.00 21.02 3.23
CA VAL A 72 10.49 19.87 2.48
C VAL A 72 11.59 18.82 2.41
N ALA A 73 11.30 17.57 2.77
CA ALA A 73 12.27 16.47 2.67
C ALA A 73 11.73 15.36 1.77
N VAL A 74 12.47 15.01 0.72
CA VAL A 74 12.05 14.02 -0.27
C VAL A 74 13.05 12.89 -0.42
N SER A 75 12.57 11.65 -0.44
CA SER A 75 13.35 10.50 -0.91
C SER A 75 13.09 10.21 -2.38
N SER A 76 14.15 9.96 -3.17
CA SER A 76 14.03 9.59 -4.59
C SER A 76 14.99 8.48 -4.97
N TYR A 77 14.46 7.29 -5.28
CA TYR A 77 15.23 6.08 -5.59
C TYR A 77 15.01 5.54 -7.02
N GLN A 78 14.11 6.13 -7.79
CA GLN A 78 13.72 5.64 -9.13
C GLN A 78 14.44 6.35 -10.29
N GLY A 79 15.34 7.29 -10.01
CA GLY A 79 15.89 8.20 -11.02
C GLY A 79 14.94 9.35 -11.37
N GLY A 80 15.36 10.19 -12.32
CA GLY A 80 14.65 11.44 -12.68
C GLY A 80 14.69 12.51 -11.58
N HIS A 81 15.61 12.36 -10.62
CA HIS A 81 15.70 13.24 -9.45
C HIS A 81 16.20 14.64 -9.81
N ILE A 82 17.02 14.79 -10.84
CA ILE A 82 17.47 16.10 -11.31
C ILE A 82 16.26 16.96 -11.71
N GLU A 83 15.44 16.43 -12.63
CA GLU A 83 14.24 17.08 -13.15
C GLU A 83 13.23 17.32 -12.02
N PHE A 84 13.02 16.31 -11.17
CA PHE A 84 12.10 16.38 -10.04
C PHE A 84 12.44 17.51 -9.06
N PHE A 85 13.70 17.59 -8.60
CA PHE A 85 14.11 18.60 -7.63
C PHE A 85 14.20 20.00 -8.25
N LYS A 86 14.68 20.13 -9.49
CA LYS A 86 14.67 21.43 -10.20
C LYS A 86 13.25 21.97 -10.36
N TYR A 87 12.33 21.12 -10.82
CA TYR A 87 10.94 21.49 -10.96
C TYR A 87 10.31 21.89 -9.62
N MET A 88 10.67 21.22 -8.52
CA MET A 88 10.21 21.59 -7.18
C MET A 88 10.70 22.97 -6.74
N VAL A 89 11.98 23.28 -6.96
CA VAL A 89 12.55 24.60 -6.66
C VAL A 89 11.85 25.68 -7.48
N ASP A 90 11.67 25.45 -8.78
CA ASP A 90 11.00 26.40 -9.68
C ASP A 90 9.55 26.64 -9.26
N LEU A 91 8.80 25.57 -8.99
CA LEU A 91 7.38 25.66 -8.64
C LEU A 91 7.17 26.28 -7.25
N LEU A 92 8.07 26.03 -6.29
CA LEU A 92 8.10 26.78 -5.03
C LEU A 92 8.34 28.26 -5.28
N GLY A 93 9.30 28.62 -6.12
CA GLY A 93 9.57 30.01 -6.50
C GLY A 93 8.35 30.69 -7.11
N GLN A 94 7.71 30.04 -8.09
CA GLN A 94 6.51 30.54 -8.79
C GLN A 94 5.31 30.73 -7.85
N ARG A 95 5.20 29.92 -6.79
CA ARG A 95 4.08 29.97 -5.82
C ARG A 95 4.40 30.73 -4.53
N GLY A 96 5.48 31.53 -4.51
CA GLY A 96 5.83 32.38 -3.36
C GLY A 96 6.42 31.63 -2.16
N GLY A 97 7.02 30.46 -2.40
CA GLY A 97 7.65 29.58 -1.43
C GLY A 97 9.18 29.47 -1.56
N SER A 98 9.85 30.44 -2.17
CA SER A 98 11.32 30.40 -2.42
C SER A 98 12.19 30.30 -1.15
N HIS A 99 11.66 30.64 0.02
CA HIS A 99 12.34 30.51 1.31
C HIS A 99 12.21 29.11 1.93
N ILE A 100 11.32 28.27 1.42
CA ILE A 100 11.13 26.90 1.89
C ILE A 100 12.35 26.07 1.49
N ARG A 101 13.00 25.44 2.46
CA ARG A 101 14.24 24.68 2.23
C ARG A 101 13.93 23.27 1.73
N VAL A 102 14.43 22.93 0.55
CA VAL A 102 14.28 21.60 -0.04
C VAL A 102 15.48 20.72 0.35
N PHE A 103 15.19 19.51 0.84
CA PHE A 103 16.15 18.49 1.21
C PHE A 103 15.86 17.20 0.46
N GLY A 104 16.90 16.44 0.14
CA GLY A 104 16.74 15.17 -0.57
C GLY A 104 17.73 14.07 -0.19
N GLY A 105 17.39 12.85 -0.59
CA GLY A 105 18.28 11.68 -0.51
C GLY A 105 17.77 10.53 -1.38
N GLY A 106 18.70 9.81 -2.01
CA GLY A 106 18.40 8.68 -2.90
C GLY A 106 19.38 7.51 -2.77
N GLY A 107 20.12 7.45 -1.66
CA GLY A 107 21.21 6.51 -1.50
C GLY A 107 22.27 6.70 -2.59
N GLY A 108 22.66 5.61 -3.25
CA GLY A 108 23.64 5.65 -4.36
C GLY A 108 23.06 6.06 -5.71
N VAL A 109 21.75 6.35 -5.81
CA VAL A 109 21.11 6.74 -7.08
C VAL A 109 21.49 8.17 -7.48
N ILE A 110 21.70 9.06 -6.52
CA ILE A 110 22.10 10.45 -6.77
C ILE A 110 23.62 10.55 -6.64
N VAL A 111 24.31 10.71 -7.76
CA VAL A 111 25.79 10.72 -7.76
C VAL A 111 26.36 12.06 -7.29
N PRO A 112 27.63 12.14 -6.84
CA PRO A 112 28.20 13.38 -6.30
C PRO A 112 28.12 14.61 -7.23
N ALA A 113 28.22 14.41 -8.55
CA ALA A 113 28.08 15.48 -9.53
C ALA A 113 26.66 16.07 -9.53
N GLU A 114 25.64 15.20 -9.48
CA GLU A 114 24.23 15.59 -9.42
C GLU A 114 23.86 16.23 -8.07
N VAL A 115 24.46 15.74 -6.97
CA VAL A 115 24.34 16.37 -5.64
C VAL A 115 24.83 17.82 -5.69
N LYS A 116 25.95 18.08 -6.36
CA LYS A 116 26.48 19.44 -6.53
C LYS A 116 25.54 20.26 -7.40
N GLU A 117 25.16 19.75 -8.57
CA GLU A 117 24.25 20.43 -9.51
C GLU A 117 22.93 20.87 -8.85
N LEU A 118 22.28 19.97 -8.10
CA LEU A 118 21.02 20.28 -7.42
C LEU A 118 21.18 21.34 -6.33
N GLN A 119 22.28 21.30 -5.58
CA GLN A 119 22.54 22.30 -4.54
C GLN A 119 22.89 23.66 -5.14
N ASP A 120 23.66 23.68 -6.23
CA ASP A 120 23.97 24.91 -6.97
C ASP A 120 22.70 25.52 -7.60
N TYR A 121 21.72 24.69 -7.97
CA TYR A 121 20.43 25.14 -8.52
C TYR A 121 19.51 25.79 -7.46
N GLY A 122 19.53 25.29 -6.22
CA GLY A 122 18.70 25.85 -5.14
C GLY A 122 18.23 24.85 -4.07
N VAL A 123 18.55 23.56 -4.20
CA VAL A 123 18.26 22.57 -3.15
C VAL A 123 19.17 22.85 -1.94
N ALA A 124 18.60 22.89 -0.73
CA ALA A 124 19.34 23.27 0.47
C ALA A 124 20.41 22.23 0.85
N ARG A 125 20.10 20.94 0.70
CA ARG A 125 21.05 19.83 0.87
C ARG A 125 20.51 18.54 0.24
N ILE A 126 21.36 17.81 -0.47
CA ILE A 126 21.15 16.39 -0.75
C ILE A 126 22.13 15.59 0.10
N TYR A 127 21.63 14.62 0.87
CA TYR A 127 22.46 13.78 1.74
C TYR A 127 22.88 12.50 1.01
N SER A 128 24.18 12.29 0.88
CA SER A 128 24.78 11.08 0.30
C SER A 128 24.92 9.96 1.35
N PRO A 129 25.18 8.70 0.92
CA PRO A 129 25.53 7.63 1.86
C PRO A 129 26.73 7.96 2.75
N GLU A 130 27.72 8.68 2.21
CA GLU A 130 28.91 9.14 2.95
C GLU A 130 28.56 10.16 4.04
N ASP A 131 27.63 11.08 3.76
CA ASP A 131 27.09 11.98 4.78
C ASP A 131 26.40 11.20 5.90
N GLY A 132 25.65 10.16 5.56
CA GLY A 132 25.01 9.26 6.52
C GLY A 132 26.01 8.58 7.46
N GLN A 133 27.13 8.09 6.93
CA GLN A 133 28.22 7.49 7.73
C GLN A 133 28.93 8.53 8.61
N ARG A 134 29.23 9.70 8.05
CA ARG A 134 29.97 10.76 8.73
C ARG A 134 29.16 11.41 9.83
N MET A 135 27.94 11.87 9.52
CA MET A 135 27.08 12.66 10.41
C MET A 135 26.22 11.78 11.32
N GLY A 136 25.91 10.54 10.90
CA GLY A 136 24.87 9.73 11.50
C GLY A 136 23.46 10.25 11.17
N LEU A 137 22.45 9.42 11.39
CA LEU A 137 21.05 9.76 11.08
C LEU A 137 20.57 11.00 11.85
N GLN A 138 20.84 11.07 13.16
CA GLN A 138 20.47 12.23 13.98
C GLN A 138 21.23 13.50 13.55
N GLY A 139 22.51 13.37 13.18
CA GLY A 139 23.31 14.52 12.73
C GLY A 139 22.77 15.14 11.44
N MET A 140 22.31 14.32 10.48
CA MET A 140 21.63 14.84 9.28
C MET A 140 20.36 15.61 9.63
N ILE A 141 19.54 15.07 10.54
CA ILE A 141 18.31 15.75 10.97
C ILE A 141 18.61 17.05 11.74
N ASN A 142 19.65 17.09 12.55
CA ASN A 142 20.07 18.31 13.24
C ASN A 142 20.45 19.41 12.24
N ASP A 143 21.20 19.08 11.18
CA ASP A 143 21.55 20.01 10.11
C ASP A 143 20.30 20.50 9.36
N MET A 144 19.36 19.59 9.05
CA MET A 144 18.06 19.96 8.45
C MET A 144 17.29 20.96 9.32
N LEU A 145 17.16 20.68 10.63
CA LEU A 145 16.44 21.53 11.57
C LEU A 145 17.11 22.90 11.72
N ALA A 146 18.44 22.94 11.86
CA ALA A 146 19.17 24.18 12.00
C ALA A 146 18.98 25.11 10.79
N ARG A 147 18.92 24.56 9.57
CA ARG A 147 18.67 25.32 8.34
C ARG A 147 17.23 25.83 8.20
N CYS A 148 16.28 25.20 8.87
CA CYS A 148 14.85 25.55 8.86
C CYS A 148 14.41 26.39 10.05
N ASP A 149 15.29 26.69 11.01
CA ASP A 149 14.98 27.42 12.23
C ASP A 149 14.96 28.95 12.03
N PHE A 150 14.17 29.41 11.06
CA PHE A 150 13.89 30.83 10.81
C PHE A 150 12.46 31.19 11.21
N ASP A 151 12.21 32.50 11.40
CA ASP A 151 10.89 33.01 11.78
C ASP A 151 9.85 32.71 10.69
N PRO A 152 8.83 31.86 10.97
CA PRO A 152 7.81 31.52 9.99
C PRO A 152 6.85 32.68 9.69
N CYS A 153 6.80 33.72 10.54
CA CYS A 153 5.93 34.87 10.35
C CYS A 153 6.57 36.02 9.57
N ALA A 154 7.85 35.90 9.17
CA ALA A 154 8.57 36.94 8.43
C ALA A 154 7.88 37.35 7.11
N HIS A 155 7.12 36.43 6.51
CA HIS A 155 6.40 36.63 5.26
C HIS A 155 4.87 36.76 5.44
N ALA A 156 4.37 36.86 6.67
CA ALA A 156 2.94 37.00 6.90
C ALA A 156 2.39 38.30 6.29
N PRO A 157 1.24 38.27 5.60
CA PRO A 157 0.67 39.45 4.98
C PRO A 157 0.28 40.49 6.03
N LYS A 158 0.42 41.76 5.67
CA LYS A 158 0.07 42.90 6.53
C LYS A 158 -1.34 43.44 6.27
N ASP A 159 -2.00 42.98 5.21
CA ASP A 159 -3.32 43.42 4.79
C ASP A 159 -4.26 42.25 4.43
N LEU A 160 -5.55 42.54 4.39
CA LEU A 160 -6.61 41.61 3.98
C LEU A 160 -6.69 41.37 2.47
N GLN A 161 -6.17 42.29 1.65
CA GLN A 161 -6.41 42.29 0.21
C GLN A 161 -5.84 41.02 -0.42
N SER A 162 -4.68 40.59 0.08
CA SER A 162 -4.04 39.33 -0.30
C SER A 162 -4.93 38.10 -0.05
N LEU A 163 -5.69 38.05 1.06
CA LEU A 163 -6.62 36.95 1.34
C LEU A 163 -7.85 36.95 0.42
N ARG A 164 -8.40 38.14 0.11
CA ARG A 164 -9.60 38.28 -0.74
C ARG A 164 -9.37 37.86 -2.18
N SER A 165 -8.11 37.86 -2.65
CA SER A 165 -7.73 37.39 -3.98
C SER A 165 -7.77 35.86 -4.14
N GLY A 166 -8.11 35.10 -3.09
CA GLY A 166 -8.10 33.64 -3.10
C GLY A 166 -6.70 33.04 -2.97
N ASN A 167 -5.71 33.83 -2.54
CA ASN A 167 -4.33 33.39 -2.38
C ASN A 167 -4.17 32.44 -1.18
N ALA A 168 -4.04 31.13 -1.48
CA ALA A 168 -3.85 30.09 -0.48
C ALA A 168 -2.57 30.29 0.36
N ARG A 169 -1.51 30.89 -0.20
CA ARG A 169 -0.26 31.18 0.53
C ARG A 169 -0.48 32.22 1.62
N ALA A 170 -1.16 33.32 1.28
CA ALA A 170 -1.48 34.38 2.22
C ALA A 170 -2.36 33.85 3.38
N LEU A 171 -3.37 33.03 3.05
CA LEU A 171 -4.21 32.37 4.07
C LEU A 171 -3.36 31.47 4.99
N ALA A 172 -2.48 30.65 4.43
CA ALA A 172 -1.62 29.76 5.20
C ALA A 172 -0.73 30.53 6.20
N GLN A 173 -0.13 31.64 5.77
CA GLN A 173 0.74 32.46 6.62
C GLN A 173 -0.03 33.21 7.70
N VAL A 174 -1.26 33.65 7.41
CA VAL A 174 -2.17 34.24 8.41
C VAL A 174 -2.53 33.23 9.47
N ILE A 175 -2.83 31.98 9.08
CA ILE A 175 -3.08 30.90 10.03
C ILE A 175 -1.84 30.65 10.89
N THR A 176 -0.63 30.65 10.32
CA THR A 176 0.62 30.55 11.10
C THR A 176 0.77 31.67 12.13
N ALA A 177 0.52 32.93 11.74
CA ALA A 177 0.60 34.07 12.65
C ALA A 177 -0.49 34.03 13.76
N LEU A 178 -1.68 33.53 13.45
CA LEU A 178 -2.73 33.26 14.43
C LEU A 178 -2.32 32.16 15.41
N GLU A 179 -1.71 31.07 14.91
CA GLU A 179 -1.27 29.92 15.71
C GLU A 179 -0.13 30.28 16.68
N LEU A 180 0.68 31.27 16.33
CA LEU A 180 1.76 31.80 17.16
C LEU A 180 1.34 33.01 18.02
N GLY A 181 0.11 33.52 17.85
CA GLY A 181 -0.39 34.66 18.60
C GLY A 181 0.29 36.00 18.27
N VAL A 182 0.90 36.11 17.09
CA VAL A 182 1.68 37.29 16.66
C VAL A 182 1.00 38.11 15.56
N LEU A 183 -0.24 37.76 15.18
CA LEU A 183 -1.00 38.50 14.17
C LEU A 183 -1.31 39.93 14.67
N ASP A 184 -1.08 40.93 13.80
CA ASP A 184 -1.41 42.33 14.06
C ASP A 184 -2.89 42.52 14.45
N ALA A 185 -3.15 43.40 15.41
CA ALA A 185 -4.48 43.63 15.97
C ALA A 185 -5.46 44.23 14.96
N ASN A 186 -4.99 45.14 14.07
CA ASN A 186 -5.85 45.74 13.04
C ASN A 186 -6.23 44.69 11.99
N LEU A 187 -5.27 43.85 11.57
CA LEU A 187 -5.54 42.76 10.65
C LEU A 187 -6.50 41.72 11.27
N LYS A 188 -6.34 41.40 12.55
CA LYS A 188 -7.26 40.52 13.29
C LYS A 188 -8.70 41.08 13.32
N GLY A 189 -8.86 42.37 13.63
CA GLY A 189 -10.18 43.02 13.60
C GLY A 189 -10.80 43.02 12.19
N SER A 190 -9.97 43.26 11.18
CA SER A 190 -10.38 43.24 9.79
C SER A 190 -10.83 41.83 9.33
N LEU A 191 -10.12 40.77 9.75
CA LEU A 191 -10.50 39.37 9.49
C LEU A 191 -11.86 39.03 10.07
N LEU A 192 -12.13 39.45 11.31
CA LEU A 192 -13.42 39.24 11.97
C LEU A 192 -14.55 39.92 11.18
N GLN A 193 -14.37 41.18 10.78
CA GLN A 193 -15.35 41.91 9.99
C GLN A 193 -15.61 41.23 8.62
N ALA A 194 -14.55 40.76 7.96
CA ALA A 194 -14.69 40.05 6.68
C ALA A 194 -15.41 38.70 6.84
N ALA A 195 -15.10 37.95 7.91
CA ALA A 195 -15.76 36.68 8.21
C ALA A 195 -17.25 36.85 8.54
N GLU A 196 -17.65 37.96 9.16
CA GLU A 196 -19.07 38.27 9.41
C GLU A 196 -19.86 38.53 8.13
N GLN A 197 -19.21 39.08 7.09
CA GLN A 197 -19.80 39.29 5.76
C GLN A 197 -19.91 38.00 4.95
N HIS A 198 -19.07 37.00 5.25
CA HIS A 198 -19.05 35.71 4.56
C HIS A 198 -19.18 34.54 5.54
N ARG A 199 -20.44 34.28 5.95
CA ARG A 199 -20.78 33.24 6.92
C ARG A 199 -20.85 31.85 6.30
N ALA A 200 -19.71 31.36 5.81
CA ALA A 200 -19.59 29.99 5.34
C ALA A 200 -19.92 29.00 6.47
N PRO A 201 -20.80 28.00 6.24
CA PRO A 201 -21.08 26.98 7.23
C PRO A 201 -19.84 26.15 7.56
N VAL A 202 -19.76 25.68 8.80
CA VAL A 202 -18.67 24.88 9.32
C VAL A 202 -19.19 23.49 9.69
N LEU A 203 -18.66 22.46 9.03
CA LEU A 203 -18.88 21.05 9.37
C LEU A 203 -17.78 20.58 10.31
N GLY A 204 -18.12 20.19 11.54
CA GLY A 204 -17.22 19.54 12.47
C GLY A 204 -17.30 18.03 12.39
N ILE A 205 -16.17 17.37 12.21
CA ILE A 205 -16.04 15.91 12.15
C ILE A 205 -15.17 15.49 13.33
N THR A 206 -15.77 14.79 14.28
CA THR A 206 -15.08 14.27 15.46
C THR A 206 -15.37 12.78 15.64
N GLY A 207 -14.64 12.12 16.53
CA GLY A 207 -14.75 10.67 16.66
C GLY A 207 -13.51 10.02 17.27
N THR A 208 -13.68 8.74 17.62
CA THR A 208 -12.62 7.97 18.27
C THR A 208 -11.39 7.81 17.38
N GLY A 209 -10.22 7.68 18.01
CA GLY A 209 -8.96 7.46 17.31
C GLY A 209 -9.02 6.23 16.40
N GLY A 210 -8.69 6.41 15.12
CA GLY A 210 -8.68 5.32 14.14
C GLY A 210 -10.06 4.90 13.61
N ALA A 211 -11.15 5.62 13.92
CA ALA A 211 -12.47 5.35 13.35
C ALA A 211 -12.56 5.58 11.83
N GLY A 212 -11.58 6.31 11.26
CA GLY A 212 -11.51 6.62 9.82
C GLY A 212 -12.10 7.98 9.47
N LYS A 213 -11.95 8.97 10.35
CA LYS A 213 -12.42 10.36 10.16
C LYS A 213 -11.83 11.01 8.91
N SER A 214 -10.50 11.01 8.76
CA SER A 214 -9.84 11.61 7.60
C SER A 214 -10.19 10.88 6.30
N SER A 215 -10.32 9.55 6.32
CA SER A 215 -10.80 8.79 5.15
C SER A 215 -12.25 9.11 4.78
N LEU A 216 -13.14 9.23 5.78
CA LEU A 216 -14.54 9.61 5.53
C LEU A 216 -14.63 11.06 5.04
N THR A 217 -13.81 11.96 5.58
CA THR A 217 -13.71 13.35 5.15
C THR A 217 -13.28 13.44 3.69
N ASP A 218 -12.24 12.70 3.28
CA ASP A 218 -11.81 12.60 1.88
C ASP A 218 -12.96 12.15 0.97
N GLU A 219 -13.65 11.09 1.36
CA GLU A 219 -14.75 10.55 0.60
C GLU A 219 -15.94 11.52 0.53
N LEU A 220 -16.24 12.29 1.60
CA LEU A 220 -17.25 13.36 1.59
C LEU A 220 -16.85 14.50 0.65
N VAL A 221 -15.59 14.95 0.69
CA VAL A 221 -15.05 15.97 -0.23
C VAL A 221 -15.17 15.49 -1.68
N ARG A 222 -14.87 14.21 -1.95
CA ARG A 222 -15.09 13.60 -3.27
C ARG A 222 -16.56 13.71 -3.69
N ARG A 223 -17.53 13.36 -2.83
CA ARG A 223 -18.96 13.46 -3.17
C ARG A 223 -19.34 14.91 -3.45
N ILE A 224 -18.90 15.87 -2.63
CA ILE A 224 -19.16 17.29 -2.84
C ILE A 224 -18.65 17.73 -4.22
N ARG A 225 -17.41 17.37 -4.59
CA ARG A 225 -16.81 17.73 -5.88
C ARG A 225 -17.55 17.13 -7.05
N LEU A 226 -17.85 15.83 -7.00
CA LEU A 226 -18.58 15.13 -8.07
C LEU A 226 -20.01 15.67 -8.23
N ASP A 227 -20.70 15.86 -7.11
CA ASP A 227 -22.10 16.29 -7.09
C ASP A 227 -22.28 17.73 -7.56
N GLN A 228 -21.36 18.61 -7.18
CA GLN A 228 -21.44 20.06 -7.45
C GLN A 228 -20.59 20.50 -8.65
N GLY A 229 -19.87 19.57 -9.29
CA GLY A 229 -19.03 19.84 -10.47
C GLY A 229 -17.85 20.77 -10.17
N GLU A 230 -17.16 20.54 -9.05
CA GLU A 230 -15.98 21.29 -8.58
C GLU A 230 -16.17 22.79 -8.33
N LYS A 231 -17.42 23.27 -8.24
CA LYS A 231 -17.73 24.69 -8.08
C LYS A 231 -17.51 25.24 -6.67
N LEU A 232 -17.53 24.38 -5.65
CA LEU A 232 -17.45 24.80 -4.26
C LEU A 232 -16.00 24.93 -3.80
N ARG A 233 -15.71 26.03 -3.11
CA ARG A 233 -14.45 26.24 -2.41
C ARG A 233 -14.53 25.65 -1.01
N ILE A 234 -13.70 24.66 -0.72
CA ILE A 234 -13.70 23.91 0.54
C ILE A 234 -12.39 24.15 1.30
N ALA A 235 -12.48 24.62 2.54
CA ALA A 235 -11.36 24.68 3.46
C ALA A 235 -11.41 23.51 4.45
N ILE A 236 -10.31 22.81 4.64
CA ILE A 236 -10.19 21.66 5.55
C ILE A 236 -9.15 22.01 6.62
N LEU A 237 -9.55 21.95 7.89
CA LEU A 237 -8.70 22.20 9.04
C LEU A 237 -8.65 20.92 9.87
N SER A 238 -7.59 20.14 9.73
CA SER A 238 -7.42 18.88 10.48
C SER A 238 -6.52 19.10 11.69
N VAL A 239 -6.87 18.50 12.83
CA VAL A 239 -6.12 18.64 14.09
C VAL A 239 -5.58 17.29 14.52
N ASP A 240 -4.25 17.21 14.70
CA ASP A 240 -3.56 16.00 15.16
C ASP A 240 -2.89 16.24 16.54
N PRO A 241 -2.77 15.21 17.39
CA PRO A 241 -2.24 15.36 18.74
C PRO A 241 -0.72 15.60 18.74
N THR A 242 -0.27 16.52 19.60
CA THR A 242 1.16 16.78 19.82
C THR A 242 1.77 15.78 20.81
N ARG A 243 2.99 15.28 20.54
CA ARG A 243 3.69 14.39 21.48
C ARG A 243 4.27 15.17 22.66
N ARG A 244 3.72 14.94 23.86
CA ARG A 244 4.16 15.59 25.11
C ARG A 244 5.67 15.53 25.37
N LYS A 245 6.32 14.39 25.09
CA LYS A 245 7.74 14.17 25.42
C LYS A 245 8.70 14.98 24.53
N THR A 246 8.35 15.15 23.25
CA THR A 246 9.27 15.72 22.26
C THR A 246 8.85 17.11 21.80
N GLY A 247 7.57 17.47 21.97
CA GLY A 247 6.99 18.72 21.49
C GLY A 247 6.69 18.74 19.98
N GLY A 248 7.02 17.65 19.26
CA GLY A 248 6.73 17.47 17.84
C GLY A 248 5.40 16.73 17.61
N ALA A 249 4.90 16.78 16.37
CA ALA A 249 3.65 16.14 15.97
C ALA A 249 3.83 15.38 14.65
N LEU A 250 3.05 14.32 14.46
CA LEU A 250 2.89 13.69 13.16
C LEU A 250 1.51 14.09 12.69
N LEU A 251 1.47 15.02 11.73
CA LEU A 251 0.25 15.52 11.13
C LEU A 251 -0.09 14.58 9.97
N GLY A 252 -0.82 13.53 10.31
CA GLY A 252 -1.05 12.34 9.51
C GLY A 252 -2.37 12.34 8.75
N ASP A 253 -3.27 13.29 8.96
CA ASP A 253 -4.57 13.30 8.27
C ASP A 253 -4.43 13.52 6.75
N ARG A 254 -3.53 14.43 6.33
CA ARG A 254 -3.32 14.75 4.90
C ARG A 254 -2.90 13.54 4.06
N ILE A 255 -2.24 12.53 4.63
CA ILE A 255 -1.84 11.30 3.90
C ILE A 255 -3.05 10.50 3.37
N ARG A 256 -4.23 10.70 3.97
CA ARG A 256 -5.47 9.98 3.62
C ARG A 256 -6.30 10.72 2.58
N MET A 257 -5.95 11.97 2.28
CA MET A 257 -6.75 12.87 1.45
C MET A 257 -6.32 12.75 -0.02
N ASN A 258 -7.12 12.07 -0.83
CA ASN A 258 -6.90 11.87 -2.27
C ASN A 258 -7.78 12.80 -3.14
N ALA A 259 -8.85 13.35 -2.58
CA ALA A 259 -9.82 14.19 -3.28
C ALA A 259 -9.59 15.70 -3.08
N ILE A 260 -8.46 16.08 -2.48
CA ILE A 260 -8.11 17.48 -2.17
C ILE A 260 -7.20 18.13 -3.22
N HIS A 261 -6.83 17.41 -4.27
CA HIS A 261 -5.96 17.92 -5.34
C HIS A 261 -6.74 18.75 -6.35
N GLY A 262 -6.19 19.89 -6.77
CA GLY A 262 -6.81 20.80 -7.74
C GLY A 262 -7.30 22.11 -7.12
N ALA A 263 -7.84 22.99 -7.97
CA ALA A 263 -8.31 24.30 -7.54
C ALA A 263 -9.53 24.18 -6.61
N GLY A 264 -9.69 25.17 -5.71
CA GLY A 264 -10.87 25.27 -4.84
C GLY A 264 -10.79 24.51 -3.52
N VAL A 265 -9.80 23.64 -3.30
CA VAL A 265 -9.61 22.98 -1.99
C VAL A 265 -8.36 23.49 -1.29
N PHE A 266 -8.50 23.88 -0.03
CA PHE A 266 -7.41 24.26 0.85
C PHE A 266 -7.39 23.34 2.06
N MET A 267 -6.24 22.80 2.43
CA MET A 267 -6.10 22.00 3.65
C MET A 267 -4.96 22.52 4.51
N ARG A 268 -5.21 22.68 5.82
CA ARG A 268 -4.19 23.01 6.81
C ARG A 268 -4.26 22.01 7.97
N SER A 269 -3.10 21.47 8.32
CA SER A 269 -2.95 20.54 9.44
C SER A 269 -2.45 21.29 10.66
N LEU A 270 -3.20 21.27 11.76
CA LEU A 270 -2.88 21.92 13.03
C LEU A 270 -2.46 20.89 14.06
N ALA A 271 -1.56 21.28 14.95
CA ALA A 271 -1.22 20.49 16.12
C ALA A 271 -2.04 20.99 17.32
N THR A 272 -2.44 20.10 18.23
CA THR A 272 -3.15 20.53 19.46
C THR A 272 -2.33 21.50 20.31
N ARG A 273 -0.99 21.34 20.34
CA ARG A 273 0.02 22.11 21.10
C ARG A 273 -0.16 22.17 22.62
N GLU A 274 -1.33 21.81 23.13
CA GLU A 274 -1.67 21.70 24.54
C GLU A 274 -2.02 20.26 24.92
N THR A 275 -1.88 19.94 26.20
CA THR A 275 -2.21 18.62 26.74
C THR A 275 -3.68 18.51 27.09
N GLY A 276 -4.35 17.47 26.59
CA GLY A 276 -5.73 17.15 26.98
C GLY A 276 -6.81 17.90 26.21
N SER A 277 -6.45 18.70 25.19
CA SER A 277 -7.41 19.25 24.23
C SER A 277 -7.33 18.52 22.90
N GLU A 278 -8.49 18.27 22.30
CA GLU A 278 -8.70 17.67 20.99
C GLU A 278 -8.75 18.70 19.84
N VAL A 279 -8.74 20.00 20.18
CA VAL A 279 -8.73 21.12 19.25
C VAL A 279 -7.51 22.01 19.47
N SER A 280 -7.07 22.74 18.44
CA SER A 280 -6.05 23.77 18.59
C SER A 280 -6.67 25.05 19.15
N ALA A 281 -5.98 25.75 20.07
CA ALA A 281 -6.41 27.07 20.55
C ALA A 281 -6.61 28.09 19.40
N ALA A 282 -5.92 27.89 18.26
CA ALA A 282 -6.03 28.74 17.09
C ALA A 282 -7.19 28.38 16.14
N LEU A 283 -7.94 27.30 16.42
CA LEU A 283 -8.97 26.77 15.53
C LEU A 283 -10.03 27.81 15.15
N GLY A 284 -10.58 28.54 16.13
CA GLY A 284 -11.56 29.59 15.87
C GLY A 284 -11.01 30.72 14.98
N GLY A 285 -9.75 31.08 15.17
CA GLY A 285 -9.05 32.05 14.32
C GLY A 285 -8.85 31.53 12.90
N ALA A 286 -8.46 30.26 12.74
CA ALA A 286 -8.28 29.64 11.44
C ALA A 286 -9.61 29.53 10.66
N ILE A 287 -10.71 29.14 11.32
CA ILE A 287 -12.06 29.14 10.73
C ILE A 287 -12.44 30.55 10.26
N THR A 288 -12.18 31.56 11.09
CA THR A 288 -12.42 32.97 10.75
C THR A 288 -11.62 33.40 9.52
N ALA A 289 -10.34 33.01 9.44
CA ALA A 289 -9.49 33.32 8.29
C ALA A 289 -9.99 32.64 7.00
N CYS A 290 -10.43 31.38 7.07
CA CYS A 290 -11.03 30.67 5.94
C CYS A 290 -12.32 31.35 5.46
N ARG A 291 -13.20 31.77 6.38
CA ARG A 291 -14.41 32.55 6.05
C ARG A 291 -14.04 33.86 5.35
N ALA A 292 -13.08 34.62 5.90
CA ALA A 292 -12.59 35.86 5.31
C ALA A 292 -11.95 35.68 3.92
N ALA A 293 -11.40 34.50 3.62
CA ALA A 293 -10.85 34.14 2.32
C ALA A 293 -11.91 33.70 1.28
N GLY A 294 -13.20 33.70 1.66
CA GLY A 294 -14.32 33.46 0.76
C GLY A 294 -14.53 31.98 0.40
N PHE A 295 -14.20 31.06 1.30
CA PHE A 295 -14.54 29.64 1.12
C PHE A 295 -16.03 29.42 1.35
N ASP A 296 -16.66 28.55 0.56
CA ASP A 296 -18.09 28.25 0.66
C ASP A 296 -18.41 27.31 1.83
N LEU A 297 -17.45 26.45 2.19
CA LEU A 297 -17.58 25.47 3.27
C LEU A 297 -16.25 25.33 4.00
N ALA A 298 -16.29 25.32 5.34
CA ALA A 298 -15.18 24.88 6.17
C ALA A 298 -15.48 23.51 6.79
N ILE A 299 -14.53 22.59 6.71
CA ILE A 299 -14.58 21.28 7.35
C ILE A 299 -13.48 21.25 8.41
N VAL A 300 -13.83 20.88 9.63
CA VAL A 300 -12.90 20.77 10.75
C VAL A 300 -12.86 19.32 11.20
N GLU A 301 -11.68 18.71 11.21
CA GLU A 301 -11.45 17.38 11.76
C GLU A 301 -10.68 17.49 13.07
N THR A 302 -11.18 16.85 14.15
CA THR A 302 -10.48 16.80 15.44
C THR A 302 -9.46 15.67 15.54
N ALA A 303 -8.61 15.74 16.56
CA ALA A 303 -7.83 14.59 16.98
C ALA A 303 -8.74 13.43 17.43
N GLY A 304 -8.18 12.22 17.60
CA GLY A 304 -8.95 11.12 18.19
C GLY A 304 -9.44 11.47 19.59
N ILE A 305 -10.75 11.47 19.80
CA ILE A 305 -11.37 11.83 21.08
C ILE A 305 -11.71 10.61 21.96
N GLY A 306 -11.77 10.83 23.27
CA GLY A 306 -12.33 9.93 24.27
C GLY A 306 -13.86 10.02 24.33
N GLN A 307 -14.46 9.34 25.33
CA GLN A 307 -15.92 9.27 25.46
C GLN A 307 -16.55 10.59 25.98
N GLY A 308 -15.86 11.35 26.82
CA GLY A 308 -16.37 12.58 27.44
C GLY A 308 -15.93 13.89 26.77
N ASP A 309 -15.44 13.80 25.53
CA ASP A 309 -14.84 14.93 24.81
C ASP A 309 -15.82 15.44 23.74
N ALA A 310 -16.09 16.75 23.74
CA ALA A 310 -17.02 17.41 22.81
C ALA A 310 -16.60 18.85 22.45
N ALA A 311 -15.31 19.20 22.56
CA ALA A 311 -14.84 20.58 22.44
C ALA A 311 -15.00 21.19 21.04
N ILE A 312 -15.31 20.39 20.00
CA ILE A 312 -15.59 20.91 18.66
C ILE A 312 -16.95 21.60 18.55
N VAL A 313 -17.93 21.22 19.38
CA VAL A 313 -19.33 21.68 19.29
C VAL A 313 -19.47 23.21 19.26
N PRO A 314 -18.82 24.01 20.14
CA PRO A 314 -18.96 25.47 20.12
C PRO A 314 -18.33 26.16 18.89
N HIS A 315 -17.57 25.43 18.06
CA HIS A 315 -16.85 26.00 16.92
C HIS A 315 -17.52 25.74 15.56
N VAL A 316 -18.56 24.92 15.50
CA VAL A 316 -19.10 24.39 14.24
C VAL A 316 -20.62 24.58 14.13
N ASP A 317 -21.13 24.63 12.90
CA ASP A 317 -22.57 24.82 12.62
C ASP A 317 -23.33 23.50 12.51
N VAL A 318 -22.62 22.44 12.10
CA VAL A 318 -23.10 21.05 11.98
C VAL A 318 -22.03 20.11 12.53
N SER A 319 -22.40 19.15 13.36
CA SER A 319 -21.48 18.18 13.94
C SER A 319 -21.73 16.74 13.48
N LEU A 320 -20.65 16.03 13.13
CA LEU A 320 -20.62 14.63 12.72
C LEU A 320 -19.75 13.84 13.69
N TYR A 321 -20.35 12.86 14.38
CA TYR A 321 -19.62 11.91 15.20
C TYR A 321 -19.33 10.63 14.43
N VAL A 322 -18.05 10.25 14.34
CA VAL A 322 -17.58 9.05 13.64
C VAL A 322 -17.12 8.01 14.64
N MET A 323 -17.65 6.79 14.52
CA MET A 323 -17.30 5.66 15.38
C MET A 323 -17.18 4.37 14.58
N THR A 324 -16.70 3.29 15.21
CA THR A 324 -16.67 1.94 14.65
C THR A 324 -17.74 1.06 15.30
N PRO A 325 -18.10 -0.10 14.72
CA PRO A 325 -18.98 -1.06 15.37
C PRO A 325 -18.46 -1.56 16.72
N GLU A 326 -17.16 -1.54 16.95
CA GLU A 326 -16.53 -1.98 18.20
C GLU A 326 -16.50 -0.88 19.27
N PHE A 327 -17.57 -0.72 20.04
CA PHE A 327 -17.66 0.22 21.18
C PHE A 327 -17.85 -0.46 22.55
N GLY A 328 -17.77 -1.79 22.59
CA GLY A 328 -18.02 -2.58 23.80
C GLY A 328 -19.50 -2.90 24.00
N ALA A 329 -19.98 -2.83 25.24
CA ALA A 329 -21.40 -3.07 25.55
C ALA A 329 -22.27 -1.87 25.16
N ALA A 330 -23.56 -2.10 24.87
CA ALA A 330 -24.52 -1.03 24.54
C ALA A 330 -24.61 0.06 25.63
N SER A 331 -24.40 -0.28 26.91
CA SER A 331 -24.38 0.68 28.01
C SER A 331 -23.21 1.68 27.96
N GLN A 332 -22.18 1.42 27.14
CA GLN A 332 -21.10 2.39 26.91
C GLN A 332 -21.58 3.59 26.10
N LEU A 333 -22.63 3.44 25.28
CA LEU A 333 -23.17 4.52 24.46
C LEU A 333 -23.77 5.65 25.33
N GLU A 334 -24.24 5.32 26.53
CA GLU A 334 -24.75 6.30 27.51
C GLU A 334 -23.66 7.20 28.10
N LYS A 335 -22.37 6.86 27.88
CA LYS A 335 -21.22 7.62 28.37
C LYS A 335 -20.54 8.46 27.29
N ILE A 336 -21.02 8.40 26.05
CA ILE A 336 -20.43 9.12 24.93
C ILE A 336 -21.14 10.46 24.81
N ASP A 337 -20.54 11.50 25.37
CA ASP A 337 -21.11 12.87 25.40
C ASP A 337 -21.42 13.35 23.98
N MET A 338 -20.58 13.02 23.01
CA MET A 338 -20.78 13.44 21.62
C MET A 338 -22.09 12.91 21.00
N LEU A 339 -22.69 11.84 21.51
CA LEU A 339 -24.00 11.36 21.04
C LEU A 339 -25.16 12.29 21.44
N ASP A 340 -24.99 13.12 22.48
CA ASP A 340 -25.97 14.15 22.84
C ASP A 340 -25.91 15.37 21.91
N PHE A 341 -24.73 15.70 21.38
CA PHE A 341 -24.50 16.92 20.60
C PHE A 341 -24.46 16.69 19.08
N ALA A 342 -24.23 15.46 18.62
CA ALA A 342 -24.07 15.16 17.20
C ALA A 342 -25.35 15.40 16.38
N ASP A 343 -25.26 16.21 15.32
CA ASP A 343 -26.32 16.32 14.31
C ASP A 343 -26.45 15.02 13.52
N PHE A 344 -25.31 14.39 13.21
CA PHE A 344 -25.18 13.13 12.49
C PHE A 344 -24.20 12.19 13.16
N VAL A 345 -24.48 10.89 13.07
CA VAL A 345 -23.55 9.83 13.51
C VAL A 345 -23.21 8.93 12.33
N ALA A 346 -21.92 8.69 12.11
CA ALA A 346 -21.41 7.74 11.13
C ALA A 346 -20.73 6.57 11.85
N ILE A 347 -21.32 5.39 11.74
CA ILE A 347 -20.69 4.13 12.12
C ILE A 347 -19.88 3.67 10.90
N ASN A 348 -18.63 4.09 10.86
CA ASN A 348 -17.70 3.76 9.78
C ASN A 348 -17.09 2.37 9.98
N LYS A 349 -16.46 1.83 8.94
CA LYS A 349 -16.00 0.42 8.89
C LYS A 349 -17.16 -0.55 9.08
N PHE A 350 -18.28 -0.26 8.41
CA PHE A 350 -19.48 -1.07 8.44
C PHE A 350 -19.30 -2.49 7.87
N ASP A 351 -18.15 -2.77 7.25
CA ASP A 351 -17.69 -4.12 6.88
C ASP A 351 -17.32 -5.01 8.08
N ARG A 352 -17.17 -4.42 9.28
CA ARG A 352 -16.80 -5.13 10.50
C ARG A 352 -17.97 -5.94 11.06
N LYS A 353 -17.63 -7.00 11.80
CA LYS A 353 -18.61 -7.86 12.46
C LYS A 353 -19.41 -7.06 13.50
N GLY A 354 -20.72 -7.27 13.54
CA GLY A 354 -21.61 -6.60 14.50
C GLY A 354 -22.04 -5.19 14.09
N ALA A 355 -21.74 -4.75 12.86
CA ALA A 355 -22.12 -3.43 12.36
C ALA A 355 -23.64 -3.17 12.37
N GLU A 356 -24.46 -4.17 12.05
CA GLU A 356 -25.93 -4.03 12.09
C GLU A 356 -26.47 -3.88 13.52
N ASP A 357 -25.94 -4.67 14.46
CA ASP A 357 -26.27 -4.54 15.89
C ASP A 357 -25.84 -3.17 16.42
N ALA A 358 -24.63 -2.73 16.07
CA ALA A 358 -24.11 -1.41 16.38
C ALA A 358 -25.03 -0.30 15.86
N LEU A 359 -25.50 -0.42 14.61
CA LEU A 359 -26.44 0.54 14.03
C LEU A 359 -27.74 0.63 14.80
N ARG A 360 -28.33 -0.52 15.15
CA ARG A 360 -29.56 -0.57 15.95
C ARG A 360 -29.36 0.09 17.31
N ASP A 361 -28.28 -0.24 18.00
CA ASP A 361 -28.05 0.19 19.38
C ASP A 361 -27.75 1.70 19.44
N VAL A 362 -26.95 2.23 18.51
CA VAL A 362 -26.67 3.65 18.37
C VAL A 362 -27.92 4.43 17.96
N ARG A 363 -28.75 3.92 17.04
CA ARG A 363 -30.04 4.55 16.68
C ARG A 363 -30.95 4.71 17.89
N LYS A 364 -31.09 3.64 18.69
CA LYS A 364 -31.89 3.68 19.93
C LYS A 364 -31.30 4.68 20.93
N GLN A 365 -29.98 4.73 21.08
CA GLN A 365 -29.36 5.68 22.00
C GLN A 365 -29.59 7.13 21.54
N VAL A 366 -29.35 7.46 20.27
CA VAL A 366 -29.58 8.81 19.73
C VAL A 366 -31.06 9.22 19.85
N GLN A 367 -31.99 8.29 19.63
CA GLN A 367 -33.42 8.53 19.84
C GLN A 367 -33.73 8.90 21.30
N ARG A 368 -33.13 8.19 22.28
CA ARG A 368 -33.29 8.46 23.71
C ARG A 368 -32.70 9.81 24.09
N ASN A 369 -31.48 10.11 23.64
CA ASN A 369 -30.78 11.37 23.92
C ASN A 369 -31.58 12.57 23.41
N ARG A 370 -32.18 12.44 22.21
CA ARG A 370 -33.06 13.47 21.62
C ARG A 370 -34.51 13.46 22.16
N GLN A 371 -34.87 12.49 23.01
CA GLN A 371 -36.21 12.31 23.58
C GLN A 371 -37.35 12.20 22.54
N VAL A 372 -37.06 11.71 21.34
CA VAL A 372 -38.01 11.61 20.20
C VAL A 372 -38.60 10.21 20.06
N PHE A 373 -39.22 9.69 21.12
CA PHE A 373 -39.73 8.31 21.19
C PHE A 373 -40.85 7.98 20.19
N LYS A 374 -41.49 8.99 19.59
CA LYS A 374 -42.53 8.80 18.56
C LYS A 374 -41.96 8.61 17.14
N VAL A 375 -40.69 8.94 16.94
CA VAL A 375 -40.00 8.80 15.65
C VAL A 375 -39.34 7.44 15.60
N SER A 376 -39.42 6.71 14.48
CA SER A 376 -38.77 5.40 14.36
C SER A 376 -37.24 5.52 14.60
N PRO A 377 -36.59 4.58 15.30
CA PRO A 377 -35.13 4.56 15.40
C PRO A 377 -34.43 4.59 14.03
N ASP A 378 -35.04 4.02 12.99
CA ASP A 378 -34.48 4.01 11.63
C ASP A 378 -34.49 5.39 10.96
N GLU A 379 -35.32 6.32 11.45
CA GLU A 379 -35.34 7.70 11.00
C GLU A 379 -34.24 8.55 11.66
N MET A 380 -33.58 8.06 12.72
CA MET A 380 -32.46 8.77 13.35
C MET A 380 -31.34 9.04 12.35
N PRO A 381 -30.58 10.14 12.50
CA PRO A 381 -29.49 10.52 11.59
C PRO A 381 -28.21 9.70 11.87
N VAL A 382 -28.35 8.39 11.91
CA VAL A 382 -27.27 7.41 12.14
C VAL A 382 -27.08 6.59 10.88
N TYR A 383 -25.86 6.65 10.33
CA TYR A 383 -25.49 6.08 9.05
C TYR A 383 -24.41 5.01 9.20
N GLY A 384 -24.54 3.89 8.49
CA GLY A 384 -23.50 2.88 8.34
C GLY A 384 -22.65 3.16 7.10
N THR A 385 -21.36 3.40 7.27
CA THR A 385 -20.47 3.84 6.18
C THR A 385 -19.23 2.95 6.03
N ILE A 386 -18.73 2.82 4.81
CA ILE A 386 -17.45 2.15 4.54
C ILE A 386 -16.57 3.09 3.71
N ALA A 387 -15.84 3.99 4.37
CA ALA A 387 -14.95 4.93 3.67
C ALA A 387 -13.80 4.26 2.90
N ALA A 388 -13.45 3.02 3.24
CA ALA A 388 -12.44 2.24 2.50
C ALA A 388 -12.96 1.66 1.17
N ARG A 389 -14.27 1.74 0.92
CA ARG A 389 -14.91 1.24 -0.30
C ARG A 389 -15.15 2.40 -1.25
N PHE A 390 -14.56 2.30 -2.44
CA PHE A 390 -14.81 3.26 -3.50
C PHE A 390 -16.31 3.29 -3.86
N ASN A 391 -16.86 4.51 -3.94
CA ASN A 391 -18.25 4.75 -4.29
C ASN A 391 -19.28 4.05 -3.38
N ASP A 392 -18.98 3.99 -2.08
CA ASP A 392 -19.89 3.45 -1.07
C ASP A 392 -21.23 4.22 -1.03
N ASP A 393 -22.34 3.49 -1.04
CA ASP A 393 -23.70 4.02 -1.00
C ASP A 393 -24.08 4.51 0.40
N GLY A 394 -23.54 3.90 1.46
CA GLY A 394 -23.67 4.38 2.83
C GLY A 394 -23.06 5.77 3.03
N VAL A 395 -21.83 5.99 2.52
CA VAL A 395 -21.19 7.33 2.52
C VAL A 395 -22.00 8.33 1.70
N THR A 396 -22.55 7.90 0.56
CA THR A 396 -23.38 8.77 -0.31
C THR A 396 -24.69 9.17 0.38
N ALA A 397 -25.30 8.27 1.15
CA ALA A 397 -26.47 8.59 1.96
C ALA A 397 -26.16 9.63 3.05
N LEU A 398 -25.05 9.44 3.77
CA LEU A 398 -24.57 10.42 4.75
C LEU A 398 -24.31 11.78 4.10
N TYR A 399 -23.65 11.80 2.93
CA TYR A 399 -23.39 13.02 2.16
C TYR A 399 -24.70 13.77 1.84
N HIS A 400 -25.73 13.08 1.33
CA HIS A 400 -27.00 13.74 1.00
C HIS A 400 -27.67 14.39 2.21
N ALA A 401 -27.60 13.73 3.37
CA ALA A 401 -28.17 14.25 4.60
C ALA A 401 -27.39 15.47 5.11
N LEU A 402 -26.05 15.39 5.09
CA LEU A 402 -25.17 16.52 5.42
C LEU A 402 -25.38 17.70 4.47
N ALA A 403 -25.45 17.46 3.16
CA ALA A 403 -25.69 18.50 2.16
C ALA A 403 -27.03 19.22 2.40
N GLY A 404 -28.09 18.47 2.75
CA GLY A 404 -29.36 19.03 3.17
C GLY A 404 -29.22 19.95 4.39
N LYS A 405 -28.54 19.49 5.44
CA LYS A 405 -28.35 20.27 6.66
C LYS A 405 -27.46 21.50 6.46
N LEU A 406 -26.40 21.38 5.69
CA LEU A 406 -25.51 22.49 5.37
C LEU A 406 -26.21 23.55 4.53
N LYS A 407 -27.14 23.14 3.64
CA LYS A 407 -28.00 24.07 2.90
C LYS A 407 -28.89 24.89 3.85
N GLU A 408 -29.48 24.28 4.88
CA GLU A 408 -30.22 25.00 5.93
C GLU A 408 -29.34 26.02 6.67
N LYS A 409 -28.05 25.74 6.80
CA LYS A 409 -27.04 26.64 7.40
C LYS A 409 -26.48 27.68 6.43
N GLY A 410 -27.01 27.77 5.21
CA GLY A 410 -26.65 28.81 4.24
C GLY A 410 -25.67 28.38 3.14
N LEU A 411 -25.30 27.09 3.06
CA LEU A 411 -24.51 26.58 1.93
C LEU A 411 -25.30 26.68 0.63
N LYS A 412 -24.74 27.36 -0.36
CA LYS A 412 -25.35 27.50 -1.69
C LYS A 412 -25.00 26.29 -2.55
N LEU A 413 -25.94 25.36 -2.69
CA LEU A 413 -25.80 24.18 -3.53
C LEU A 413 -26.59 24.33 -4.84
N VAL A 414 -26.03 23.83 -5.94
CA VAL A 414 -26.76 23.63 -7.20
C VAL A 414 -27.46 22.26 -7.19
N ALA A 415 -28.28 21.99 -8.22
CA ALA A 415 -28.85 20.67 -8.40
C ALA A 415 -27.74 19.62 -8.49
N GLY A 416 -27.77 18.64 -7.58
CA GLY A 416 -26.76 17.60 -7.47
C GLY A 416 -26.76 16.65 -8.67
N LYS A 417 -25.58 16.17 -9.03
CA LYS A 417 -25.34 15.19 -10.10
C LYS A 417 -25.29 13.75 -9.60
N LEU A 418 -25.12 13.53 -8.29
CA LEU A 418 -25.06 12.19 -7.74
C LEU A 418 -26.46 11.57 -7.64
N PRO A 419 -26.59 10.26 -7.96
CA PRO A 419 -27.85 9.54 -7.78
C PRO A 419 -28.29 9.56 -6.33
N ARG A 420 -29.58 9.85 -6.07
CA ARG A 420 -30.14 9.72 -4.73
C ARG A 420 -30.14 8.26 -4.30
N VAL A 421 -29.77 8.03 -3.05
CA VAL A 421 -29.78 6.71 -2.41
C VAL A 421 -30.79 6.73 -1.27
N GLU A 422 -31.55 5.65 -1.12
CA GLU A 422 -32.58 5.51 -0.08
C GLU A 422 -32.07 4.80 1.18
N THR A 423 -30.93 4.11 1.07
CA THR A 423 -30.33 3.41 2.21
C THR A 423 -29.73 4.38 3.22
N LYS A 424 -29.62 3.95 4.49
CA LYS A 424 -28.82 4.62 5.53
C LYS A 424 -27.60 3.81 5.96
N ALA A 425 -27.40 2.63 5.39
CA ALA A 425 -26.23 1.80 5.65
C ALA A 425 -25.69 1.23 4.34
N SER A 426 -24.37 1.09 4.24
CA SER A 426 -23.72 0.44 3.09
C SER A 426 -24.38 -0.91 2.78
N SER A 427 -24.89 -1.07 1.55
CA SER A 427 -25.66 -2.26 1.15
C SER A 427 -24.80 -3.48 0.82
N ALA A 428 -23.53 -3.29 0.46
CA ALA A 428 -22.67 -4.35 -0.05
C ALA A 428 -21.32 -4.37 0.66
N VAL A 429 -21.12 -5.39 1.50
CA VAL A 429 -19.81 -5.70 2.05
C VAL A 429 -19.11 -6.65 1.08
N HIS A 430 -18.34 -6.11 0.12
CA HIS A 430 -17.45 -6.95 -0.69
C HIS A 430 -16.31 -7.46 0.19
N VAL A 431 -16.45 -8.70 0.67
CA VAL A 431 -15.43 -9.33 1.50
C VAL A 431 -14.58 -10.27 0.65
N VAL A 432 -13.27 -9.98 0.55
CA VAL A 432 -12.31 -10.88 -0.12
C VAL A 432 -12.16 -12.19 0.65
N VAL A 433 -12.01 -12.12 1.98
CA VAL A 433 -11.90 -13.29 2.88
C VAL A 433 -13.07 -13.30 3.85
N PRO A 434 -14.08 -14.19 3.68
CA PRO A 434 -15.29 -14.17 4.51
C PRO A 434 -14.95 -14.38 5.99
N ALA A 435 -15.73 -13.79 6.90
CA ALA A 435 -15.45 -13.81 8.34
C ALA A 435 -15.26 -15.24 8.91
N ARG A 436 -15.99 -16.24 8.39
CA ARG A 436 -15.84 -17.66 8.76
C ARG A 436 -14.46 -18.25 8.46
N ARG A 437 -13.69 -17.62 7.55
CA ARG A 437 -12.33 -18.02 7.15
C ARG A 437 -11.27 -17.07 7.72
N ALA A 438 -11.59 -16.15 8.62
CA ALA A 438 -10.63 -15.16 9.12
C ALA A 438 -9.35 -15.77 9.74
N ARG A 439 -9.41 -17.02 10.21
CA ARG A 439 -8.29 -17.75 10.83
C ARG A 439 -7.61 -18.77 9.91
N TYR A 440 -7.83 -18.72 8.60
CA TYR A 440 -7.29 -19.69 7.64
C TYR A 440 -5.76 -19.90 7.73
N LEU A 441 -4.97 -18.85 8.02
CA LEU A 441 -3.52 -19.00 8.22
C LEU A 441 -3.18 -19.80 9.49
N ALA A 442 -4.00 -19.70 10.54
CA ALA A 442 -3.84 -20.52 11.74
C ALA A 442 -4.18 -21.99 11.44
N GLU A 443 -5.23 -22.25 10.66
CA GLU A 443 -5.60 -23.60 10.19
C GLU A 443 -4.48 -24.21 9.34
N ILE A 444 -3.86 -23.43 8.44
CA ILE A 444 -2.70 -23.89 7.64
C ILE A 444 -1.53 -24.23 8.55
N ALA A 445 -1.19 -23.37 9.51
CA ALA A 445 -0.10 -23.63 10.45
C ALA A 445 -0.36 -24.86 11.33
N GLU A 446 -1.60 -25.07 11.76
CA GLU A 446 -2.01 -26.25 12.51
C GLU A 446 -1.94 -27.52 11.65
N CYS A 447 -2.36 -27.45 10.39
CA CYS A 447 -2.25 -28.55 9.44
C CYS A 447 -0.80 -29.00 9.24
N VAL A 448 0.13 -28.06 9.02
CA VAL A 448 1.56 -28.36 8.85
C VAL A 448 2.16 -28.97 10.13
N ARG A 449 1.89 -28.38 11.30
CA ARG A 449 2.38 -28.94 12.57
C ARG A 449 1.83 -30.34 12.83
N SER A 450 0.54 -30.55 12.59
CA SER A 450 -0.11 -31.85 12.72
C SER A 450 0.50 -32.89 11.79
N TYR A 451 0.88 -32.48 10.57
CA TYR A 451 1.57 -33.35 9.62
C TYR A 451 2.94 -33.81 10.16
N HIS A 452 3.75 -32.90 10.70
CA HIS A 452 5.03 -33.29 11.31
C HIS A 452 4.85 -34.19 12.53
N HIS A 453 3.86 -33.93 13.39
CA HIS A 453 3.56 -34.80 14.53
C HIS A 453 3.17 -36.21 14.07
N HIS A 454 2.33 -36.28 13.03
CA HIS A 454 1.95 -37.54 12.40
C HIS A 454 3.16 -38.26 11.78
N ALA A 455 4.03 -37.55 11.05
CA ALA A 455 5.23 -38.12 10.45
C ALA A 455 6.19 -38.70 11.51
N ALA A 456 6.44 -37.96 12.60
CA ALA A 456 7.24 -38.43 13.72
C ALA A 456 6.61 -39.67 14.41
N GLN A 457 5.28 -39.66 14.60
CA GLN A 457 4.56 -40.79 15.17
C GLN A 457 4.66 -42.04 14.29
N GLN A 458 4.41 -41.92 12.98
CA GLN A 458 4.45 -43.04 12.04
C GLN A 458 5.88 -43.57 11.86
N SER A 459 6.90 -42.69 11.82
CA SER A 459 8.31 -43.08 11.84
C SER A 459 8.65 -43.91 13.08
N ARG A 460 8.24 -43.45 14.27
CA ARG A 460 8.45 -44.19 15.52
C ARG A 460 7.77 -45.56 15.50
N ILE A 461 6.51 -45.66 15.04
CA ILE A 461 5.79 -46.93 14.90
C ILE A 461 6.53 -47.86 13.93
N GLY A 462 6.99 -47.34 12.79
CA GLY A 462 7.79 -48.09 11.81
C GLY A 462 9.08 -48.65 12.39
N ARG A 463 9.81 -47.85 13.18
CA ARG A 463 11.02 -48.25 13.91
C ARG A 463 10.75 -49.33 14.95
N GLU A 464 9.74 -49.14 15.79
CA GLU A 464 9.37 -50.11 16.83
C GLU A 464 8.97 -51.45 16.19
N ARG A 465 8.16 -51.43 15.13
CA ARG A 465 7.79 -52.62 14.34
C ARG A 465 9.02 -53.36 13.81
N ALA A 466 9.93 -52.65 13.15
CA ALA A 466 11.13 -53.24 12.58
C ALA A 466 12.05 -53.86 13.65
N SER A 467 12.16 -53.19 14.78
CA SER A 467 12.96 -53.66 15.94
C SER A 467 12.38 -54.95 16.51
N LEU A 468 11.06 -55.05 16.67
CA LEU A 468 10.38 -56.25 17.16
C LEU A 468 10.56 -57.44 16.20
N ILE A 469 10.41 -57.22 14.89
CA ILE A 469 10.63 -58.25 13.87
C ILE A 469 12.08 -58.75 13.92
N THR A 470 13.05 -57.84 14.01
CA THR A 470 14.47 -58.17 14.07
C THR A 470 14.79 -58.98 15.34
N ALA A 471 14.30 -58.55 16.50
CA ALA A 471 14.47 -59.26 17.76
C ALA A 471 13.87 -60.67 17.71
N LYS A 472 12.65 -60.82 17.14
CA LYS A 472 12.02 -62.14 16.92
C LYS A 472 12.92 -63.04 16.07
N GLN A 473 13.43 -62.54 14.95
CA GLN A 473 14.32 -63.31 14.07
C GLN A 473 15.60 -63.75 14.80
N MET A 474 16.19 -62.89 15.63
CA MET A 474 17.37 -63.23 16.43
C MET A 474 17.08 -64.32 17.47
N LEU A 475 15.94 -64.24 18.17
CA LEU A 475 15.52 -65.26 19.14
C LEU A 475 15.33 -66.62 18.48
N VAL A 476 14.60 -66.66 17.36
CA VAL A 476 14.35 -67.89 16.59
C VAL A 476 15.67 -68.50 16.09
N LYS A 477 16.59 -67.67 15.56
CA LYS A 477 17.92 -68.14 15.13
C LYS A 477 18.76 -68.70 16.28
N ALA A 478 18.57 -68.20 17.50
CA ALA A 478 19.24 -68.70 18.70
C ALA A 478 18.54 -69.94 19.32
N GLY A 479 17.50 -70.49 18.68
CA GLY A 479 16.73 -71.62 19.19
C GLY A 479 15.81 -71.28 20.37
N LYS A 480 15.52 -69.99 20.59
CA LYS A 480 14.60 -69.51 21.63
C LYS A 480 13.22 -69.22 21.05
N ASP A 481 12.18 -69.25 21.90
CA ASP A 481 10.83 -68.86 21.50
C ASP A 481 10.76 -67.35 21.21
N GLY A 482 10.23 -67.01 20.03
CA GLY A 482 9.99 -65.64 19.58
C GLY A 482 8.52 -65.27 19.47
N HIS A 483 7.59 -66.20 19.72
CA HIS A 483 6.14 -65.97 19.55
C HIS A 483 5.57 -64.94 20.51
N ALA A 484 6.23 -64.70 21.66
CA ALA A 484 5.85 -63.65 22.59
C ALA A 484 5.87 -62.23 21.97
N LEU A 485 6.57 -62.03 20.85
CA LEU A 485 6.63 -60.75 20.14
C LEU A 485 5.54 -60.58 19.07
N ASP A 486 4.80 -61.64 18.72
CA ASP A 486 3.83 -61.61 17.61
C ASP A 486 2.67 -60.63 17.86
N SER A 487 2.15 -60.60 19.08
CA SER A 487 1.09 -59.66 19.46
C SER A 487 1.53 -58.19 19.33
N LEU A 488 2.76 -57.87 19.74
CA LEU A 488 3.32 -56.51 19.66
C LEU A 488 3.61 -56.10 18.21
N ILE A 489 4.03 -57.05 17.36
CA ILE A 489 4.23 -56.81 15.92
C ILE A 489 2.89 -56.50 15.25
N GLU A 490 1.85 -57.29 15.53
CA GLU A 490 0.51 -57.05 14.98
C GLU A 490 -0.10 -55.73 15.48
N GLU A 491 0.13 -55.35 16.74
CA GLU A 491 -0.27 -54.04 17.26
C GLU A 491 0.36 -52.89 16.46
N ARG A 492 1.68 -52.98 16.18
CA ARG A 492 2.37 -51.96 15.36
C ARG A 492 1.97 -52.01 13.89
N ASN A 493 1.68 -53.20 13.34
CA ASN A 493 1.08 -53.33 12.01
C ASN A 493 -0.27 -52.59 11.95
N GLY A 494 -1.11 -52.73 12.97
CA GLY A 494 -2.40 -52.01 13.07
C GLY A 494 -2.24 -50.49 13.18
N ALA A 495 -1.25 -50.03 13.96
CA ALA A 495 -1.01 -48.60 14.23
C ALA A 495 -0.36 -47.83 13.06
N LEU A 496 0.33 -48.53 12.15
CA LEU A 496 0.90 -47.93 10.95
C LEU A 496 -0.19 -47.66 9.92
N ASP A 497 -0.32 -46.42 9.47
CA ASP A 497 -1.37 -46.05 8.52
C ASP A 497 -1.12 -46.64 7.11
N ALA A 498 -2.16 -46.64 6.27
CA ALA A 498 -2.11 -47.26 4.95
C ALA A 498 -1.08 -46.62 4.00
N ARG A 499 -0.88 -45.30 4.09
CA ARG A 499 0.09 -44.58 3.27
C ARG A 499 1.52 -44.91 3.72
N SER A 500 1.76 -44.87 5.02
CA SER A 500 3.05 -45.18 5.66
C SER A 500 3.48 -46.63 5.38
N LYS A 501 2.54 -47.59 5.45
CA LYS A 501 2.75 -48.98 5.00
C LYS A 501 3.21 -49.04 3.55
N LYS A 502 2.45 -48.42 2.65
CA LYS A 502 2.75 -48.43 1.22
C LYS A 502 4.08 -47.77 0.89
N LEU A 503 4.45 -46.68 1.57
CA LEU A 503 5.74 -46.01 1.40
C LEU A 503 6.91 -46.93 1.78
N LEU A 504 6.78 -47.70 2.87
CA LEU A 504 7.79 -48.68 3.26
C LEU A 504 7.85 -49.87 2.29
N GLU A 505 6.70 -50.37 1.84
CA GLU A 505 6.60 -51.47 0.87
C GLU A 505 7.19 -51.11 -0.49
N MET A 506 6.97 -49.87 -0.97
CA MET A 506 7.48 -49.38 -2.25
C MET A 506 8.93 -48.90 -2.20
N TRP A 507 9.55 -48.79 -1.02
CA TRP A 507 10.91 -48.28 -0.90
C TRP A 507 11.95 -49.11 -1.68
N PRO A 508 11.95 -50.46 -1.62
CA PRO A 508 12.87 -51.27 -2.42
C PRO A 508 12.73 -51.05 -3.92
N ASP A 509 11.50 -50.91 -4.42
CA ASP A 509 11.22 -50.62 -5.83
C ASP A 509 11.70 -49.22 -6.22
N THR A 510 11.56 -48.25 -5.31
CA THR A 510 12.11 -46.89 -5.48
C THR A 510 13.62 -46.93 -5.59
N VAL A 511 14.30 -47.66 -4.68
CA VAL A 511 15.76 -47.85 -4.74
C VAL A 511 16.18 -48.51 -6.05
N LYS A 512 15.44 -49.52 -6.52
CA LYS A 512 15.68 -50.17 -7.81
C LYS A 512 15.51 -49.19 -8.98
N ALA A 513 14.45 -48.39 -8.97
CA ALA A 513 14.18 -47.44 -10.05
C ALA A 513 15.26 -46.35 -10.17
N TYR A 514 15.81 -45.87 -9.03
CA TYR A 514 16.85 -44.83 -9.01
C TYR A 514 18.30 -45.37 -9.00
N SER A 515 18.49 -46.69 -9.05
CA SER A 515 19.83 -47.31 -9.13
C SER A 515 20.25 -47.71 -10.55
N GLY A 516 19.31 -47.74 -11.50
CA GLY A 516 19.59 -48.03 -12.91
C GLY A 516 20.24 -46.87 -13.68
N GLU A 517 20.47 -47.07 -14.98
CA GLU A 517 21.01 -46.04 -15.88
C GLU A 517 19.92 -45.11 -16.43
N GLU A 518 18.67 -45.58 -16.51
CA GLU A 518 17.52 -44.84 -17.02
C GLU A 518 16.32 -44.98 -16.08
N TYR A 519 15.49 -43.93 -16.04
CA TYR A 519 14.19 -43.91 -15.39
C TYR A 519 13.10 -43.78 -16.45
N VAL A 520 12.20 -44.76 -16.51
CA VAL A 520 11.14 -44.84 -17.52
C VAL A 520 9.80 -44.49 -16.89
N VAL A 521 9.14 -43.45 -17.40
CA VAL A 521 7.78 -43.07 -17.00
C VAL A 521 6.86 -43.16 -18.21
N ARG A 522 5.70 -43.80 -18.03
CA ARG A 522 4.63 -43.78 -19.02
C ARG A 522 3.68 -42.63 -18.73
N ILE A 523 3.66 -41.61 -19.59
CA ILE A 523 2.75 -40.46 -19.49
C ILE A 523 1.86 -40.46 -20.73
N ARG A 524 0.53 -40.59 -20.53
CA ARG A 524 -0.48 -40.54 -21.61
C ARG A 524 -0.15 -41.49 -22.80
N GLY A 525 0.34 -42.70 -22.50
CA GLY A 525 0.69 -43.71 -23.51
C GLY A 525 2.07 -43.54 -24.18
N ARG A 526 2.84 -42.48 -23.83
CA ARG A 526 4.21 -42.28 -24.30
C ARG A 526 5.22 -42.68 -23.22
N GLU A 527 6.23 -43.46 -23.58
CA GLU A 527 7.37 -43.74 -22.71
C GLU A 527 8.37 -42.58 -22.78
N VAL A 528 8.59 -41.95 -21.63
CA VAL A 528 9.64 -40.95 -21.44
C VAL A 528 10.76 -41.62 -20.67
N ARG A 529 11.93 -41.73 -21.30
CA ARG A 529 13.14 -42.28 -20.68
C ARG A 529 14.06 -41.14 -20.29
N THR A 530 14.48 -41.12 -19.04
CA THR A 530 15.41 -40.11 -18.51
C THR A 530 16.68 -40.79 -18.05
N ARG A 531 17.83 -40.43 -18.62
CA ARG A 531 19.12 -40.92 -18.14
C ARG A 531 19.37 -40.43 -16.71
N LEU A 532 19.75 -41.33 -15.82
CA LEU A 532 19.93 -41.06 -14.38
C LEU A 532 21.37 -40.70 -14.01
N THR A 533 22.34 -40.98 -14.88
CA THR A 533 23.77 -40.77 -14.60
C THR A 533 24.43 -39.83 -15.60
N HIS A 534 25.40 -39.06 -15.10
CA HIS A 534 26.33 -38.28 -15.90
C HIS A 534 27.76 -38.69 -15.53
N GLU A 535 28.60 -38.94 -16.51
CA GLU A 535 30.00 -39.31 -16.28
C GLU A 535 30.87 -38.06 -16.30
N SER A 536 31.61 -37.84 -15.21
CA SER A 536 32.57 -36.74 -15.11
C SER A 536 33.82 -36.98 -15.98
N LEU A 537 34.63 -35.95 -16.18
CA LEU A 537 35.92 -36.06 -16.88
C LEU A 537 36.87 -37.11 -16.27
N SER A 538 36.74 -37.41 -14.97
CA SER A 538 37.54 -38.41 -14.26
C SER A 538 36.97 -39.84 -14.36
N GLY A 539 35.87 -40.06 -15.09
CA GLY A 539 35.17 -41.35 -15.19
C GLY A 539 34.20 -41.65 -14.05
N THR A 540 34.09 -40.76 -13.04
CA THR A 540 33.12 -40.94 -11.95
C THR A 540 31.69 -40.77 -12.47
N ARG A 541 30.84 -41.77 -12.22
CA ARG A 541 29.40 -41.71 -12.52
C ARG A 541 28.65 -40.96 -11.41
N LEU A 542 28.09 -39.81 -11.75
CA LEU A 542 27.28 -38.96 -10.87
C LEU A 542 25.79 -39.21 -11.14
N ARG A 543 25.03 -39.57 -10.11
CA ARG A 543 23.57 -39.75 -10.22
C ARG A 543 22.84 -38.41 -10.11
N LYS A 544 21.78 -38.24 -10.91
CA LYS A 544 20.91 -37.05 -10.86
C LYS A 544 20.19 -36.91 -9.52
N VAL A 545 19.75 -38.03 -8.92
CA VAL A 545 19.11 -38.09 -7.61
C VAL A 545 19.82 -39.16 -6.79
N VAL A 546 20.23 -38.82 -5.56
CA VAL A 546 20.92 -39.73 -4.64
C VAL A 546 19.98 -40.07 -3.49
N LEU A 547 19.64 -41.35 -3.36
CA LEU A 547 18.82 -41.84 -2.25
C LEU A 547 19.65 -42.05 -0.98
N PRO A 548 19.06 -41.85 0.21
CA PRO A 548 19.69 -42.23 1.46
C PRO A 548 19.95 -43.74 1.53
N ARG A 549 20.98 -44.13 2.29
CA ARG A 549 21.32 -45.55 2.58
C ARG A 549 20.92 -45.94 4.00
N PHE A 550 19.77 -45.44 4.46
CA PHE A 550 19.25 -45.79 5.77
C PHE A 550 18.83 -47.26 5.80
N GLU A 551 19.10 -47.92 6.91
CA GLU A 551 18.65 -49.30 7.17
C GLU A 551 17.43 -49.34 8.07
N ASP A 552 17.26 -48.33 8.94
CA ASP A 552 16.10 -48.21 9.83
C ASP A 552 14.84 -47.81 9.04
N PRO A 553 13.78 -48.65 9.01
CA PRO A 553 12.51 -48.28 8.40
C PRO A 553 11.88 -47.02 9.01
N GLY A 554 12.17 -46.70 10.26
CA GLY A 554 11.74 -45.43 10.87
C GLY A 554 12.35 -44.22 10.19
N GLU A 555 13.68 -44.22 9.95
CA GLU A 555 14.38 -43.15 9.23
C GLU A 555 13.97 -43.07 7.76
N ILE A 556 13.81 -44.23 7.10
CA ILE A 556 13.31 -44.29 5.72
C ILE A 556 11.93 -43.65 5.61
N LEU A 557 11.00 -44.00 6.51
CA LEU A 557 9.65 -43.46 6.49
C LEU A 557 9.62 -41.97 6.85
N HIS A 558 10.41 -41.57 7.84
CA HIS A 558 10.53 -40.15 8.21
C HIS A 558 10.99 -39.31 7.02
N TRP A 559 12.07 -39.74 6.35
CA TRP A 559 12.59 -39.08 5.15
C TRP A 559 11.57 -39.05 4.01
N GLN A 560 10.85 -40.16 3.75
CA GLN A 560 9.82 -40.20 2.71
C GLN A 560 8.61 -39.30 2.99
N LEU A 561 8.32 -39.02 4.27
CA LEU A 561 7.23 -38.13 4.66
C LEU A 561 7.65 -36.66 4.65
N GLU A 562 8.90 -36.33 5.00
CA GLU A 562 9.33 -34.93 5.11
C GLU A 562 10.09 -34.40 3.89
N GLU A 563 10.89 -35.24 3.23
CA GLU A 563 11.92 -34.80 2.27
C GLU A 563 12.05 -35.70 1.03
N ASN A 564 10.97 -36.39 0.67
CA ASN A 564 10.95 -37.38 -0.40
C ASN A 564 11.66 -36.94 -1.71
N VAL A 565 11.92 -37.92 -2.59
CA VAL A 565 12.51 -37.66 -3.91
C VAL A 565 11.77 -36.54 -4.66
N PRO A 566 12.46 -35.75 -5.51
CA PRO A 566 11.81 -34.76 -6.36
C PRO A 566 10.64 -35.38 -7.14
N GLY A 567 9.55 -34.64 -7.31
CA GLY A 567 8.34 -35.11 -7.97
C GLY A 567 7.45 -36.03 -7.13
N SER A 568 7.79 -36.25 -5.86
CA SER A 568 6.96 -37.00 -4.90
C SER A 568 6.63 -36.14 -3.69
N PHE A 569 5.41 -36.27 -3.16
CA PHE A 569 4.98 -35.53 -1.97
C PHE A 569 5.95 -35.75 -0.79
N PRO A 570 6.30 -34.71 -0.01
CA PRO A 570 5.75 -33.35 -0.04
C PRO A 570 6.43 -32.39 -1.02
N PHE A 571 7.20 -32.91 -1.98
CA PHE A 571 7.88 -32.15 -3.04
C PHE A 571 8.99 -31.23 -2.52
N THR A 572 9.50 -31.48 -1.32
CA THR A 572 10.57 -30.70 -0.67
C THR A 572 11.80 -30.57 -1.57
N ALA A 573 12.20 -31.67 -2.22
CA ALA A 573 13.35 -31.68 -3.12
C ALA A 573 13.03 -31.20 -4.56
N GLY A 574 11.78 -30.79 -4.83
CA GLY A 574 11.32 -30.28 -6.12
C GLY A 574 9.98 -30.87 -6.55
N VAL A 575 9.18 -30.08 -7.27
CA VAL A 575 7.85 -30.48 -7.77
C VAL A 575 7.89 -31.42 -8.98
N PHE A 576 9.05 -31.53 -9.64
CA PHE A 576 9.27 -32.41 -10.79
C PHE A 576 10.32 -33.47 -10.45
N ALA A 577 10.18 -34.66 -11.04
CA ALA A 577 11.12 -35.77 -10.83
C ALA A 577 12.56 -35.42 -11.24
N PHE A 578 12.71 -34.69 -12.35
CA PHE A 578 14.00 -34.24 -12.86
C PHE A 578 13.87 -32.82 -13.44
N LYS A 579 14.99 -32.10 -13.50
CA LYS A 579 15.08 -30.82 -14.22
C LYS A 579 14.85 -31.06 -15.72
N ARG A 580 14.30 -30.05 -16.42
CA ARG A 580 14.18 -30.09 -17.89
C ARG A 580 15.58 -30.07 -18.52
N GLU A 581 15.79 -30.88 -19.55
CA GLU A 581 17.10 -30.96 -20.23
C GLU A 581 17.28 -29.87 -21.29
N ASN A 582 16.18 -29.39 -21.90
CA ASN A 582 16.21 -28.44 -23.02
C ASN A 582 15.77 -27.02 -22.65
N GLU A 583 15.52 -26.75 -21.37
CA GLU A 583 15.04 -25.46 -20.88
C GLU A 583 15.72 -25.15 -19.54
N ASP A 584 16.80 -24.39 -19.62
CA ASP A 584 17.46 -23.84 -18.44
C ASP A 584 16.47 -22.90 -17.70
N PRO A 585 16.41 -22.93 -16.35
CA PRO A 585 15.56 -22.02 -15.59
C PRO A 585 15.90 -20.54 -15.78
N THR A 586 17.07 -20.20 -16.34
CA THR A 586 17.51 -18.84 -16.62
C THR A 586 16.41 -18.04 -17.32
N ARG A 587 16.05 -16.90 -16.72
CA ARG A 587 15.06 -15.96 -17.26
C ARG A 587 15.69 -14.57 -17.28
N MET A 588 15.70 -13.95 -18.45
CA MET A 588 16.48 -12.74 -18.69
C MET A 588 15.66 -11.50 -18.33
N PHE A 589 15.99 -10.85 -17.21
CA PHE A 589 15.37 -9.59 -16.79
C PHE A 589 15.89 -8.43 -17.64
N ALA A 590 15.00 -7.78 -18.39
CA ALA A 590 15.34 -6.64 -19.24
C ALA A 590 14.19 -5.63 -19.31
N GLY A 591 14.57 -4.37 -19.45
CA GLY A 591 13.69 -3.23 -19.60
C GLY A 591 14.53 -1.96 -19.50
N GLU A 592 14.70 -1.26 -20.60
CA GLU A 592 15.38 0.03 -20.65
C GLU A 592 14.91 0.84 -21.86
N GLY A 593 14.59 2.11 -21.64
CA GLY A 593 14.17 3.02 -22.70
C GLY A 593 12.81 2.66 -23.30
N ASP A 594 12.73 2.69 -24.62
CA ASP A 594 11.53 2.43 -25.40
C ASP A 594 11.34 0.92 -25.70
N PRO A 595 10.16 0.50 -26.20
CA PRO A 595 9.93 -0.90 -26.57
C PRO A 595 10.94 -1.42 -27.60
N PHE A 596 11.43 -0.58 -28.51
CA PHE A 596 12.40 -0.97 -29.54
C PHE A 596 13.75 -1.38 -28.95
N ARG A 597 14.29 -0.60 -28.02
CA ARG A 597 15.56 -0.91 -27.36
C ARG A 597 15.44 -2.17 -26.50
N THR A 598 14.35 -2.30 -25.76
CA THR A 598 14.11 -3.48 -24.93
C THR A 598 13.89 -4.74 -25.79
N ASN A 599 13.19 -4.64 -26.91
CA ASN A 599 13.06 -5.73 -27.89
C ASN A 599 14.43 -6.17 -28.44
N LYS A 600 15.30 -5.24 -28.85
CA LYS A 600 16.67 -5.53 -29.27
C LYS A 600 17.45 -6.27 -28.17
N ARG A 601 17.27 -5.87 -26.91
CA ARG A 601 17.88 -6.55 -25.77
C ARG A 601 17.34 -7.97 -25.60
N PHE A 602 16.03 -8.21 -25.71
CA PHE A 602 15.46 -9.56 -25.64
C PHE A 602 16.03 -10.47 -26.73
N HIS A 603 16.13 -9.98 -27.96
CA HIS A 603 16.72 -10.74 -29.07
C HIS A 603 18.20 -11.06 -28.80
N LEU A 604 18.98 -10.09 -28.30
CA LEU A 604 20.37 -10.31 -27.93
C LEU A 604 20.52 -11.38 -26.85
N LEU A 605 19.74 -11.26 -25.76
CA LEU A 605 19.87 -12.13 -24.59
C LEU A 605 19.36 -13.56 -24.84
N SER A 606 18.44 -13.73 -25.79
CA SER A 606 17.84 -15.04 -26.09
C SER A 606 18.35 -15.67 -27.38
N LYS A 607 19.27 -15.03 -28.11
CA LYS A 607 19.70 -15.40 -29.48
C LYS A 607 20.02 -16.89 -29.61
N ASP A 608 20.89 -17.40 -28.74
CA ASP A 608 21.42 -18.77 -28.81
C ASP A 608 20.65 -19.77 -27.93
N MET A 609 19.53 -19.34 -27.34
CA MET A 609 18.70 -20.18 -26.47
C MET A 609 17.54 -20.79 -27.27
N PRO A 610 17.33 -22.12 -27.21
CA PRO A 610 16.21 -22.77 -27.89
C PRO A 610 14.86 -22.40 -27.25
N ALA A 611 14.84 -22.14 -25.95
CA ALA A 611 13.67 -21.64 -25.23
C ALA A 611 13.77 -20.13 -24.99
N LYS A 612 12.74 -19.38 -25.41
CA LYS A 612 12.68 -17.92 -25.27
C LYS A 612 11.94 -17.56 -23.97
N ARG A 613 12.69 -17.38 -22.88
CA ARG A 613 12.14 -17.06 -21.54
C ARG A 613 12.41 -15.61 -21.18
N LEU A 614 11.47 -14.74 -21.53
CA LEU A 614 11.61 -13.29 -21.36
C LEU A 614 11.15 -12.85 -19.96
N SER A 615 11.77 -11.82 -19.40
CA SER A 615 11.29 -11.15 -18.18
C SER A 615 11.34 -9.65 -18.35
N THR A 616 10.17 -9.02 -18.38
CA THR A 616 10.00 -7.60 -18.67
C THR A 616 9.94 -6.77 -17.39
N ALA A 617 10.76 -5.72 -17.36
CA ALA A 617 10.77 -4.68 -16.34
C ALA A 617 10.20 -3.38 -16.92
N PHE A 618 9.11 -2.85 -16.37
CA PHE A 618 8.52 -1.59 -16.82
C PHE A 618 9.14 -0.40 -16.09
N ASP A 619 9.17 0.76 -16.75
CA ASP A 619 9.58 2.00 -16.11
C ASP A 619 8.59 2.42 -15.01
N SER A 620 9.00 3.35 -14.16
CA SER A 620 8.15 3.79 -13.05
C SER A 620 6.83 4.43 -13.52
N VAL A 621 6.78 5.03 -14.71
CA VAL A 621 5.58 5.65 -15.27
C VAL A 621 4.52 4.59 -15.60
N THR A 622 4.90 3.56 -16.37
CA THR A 622 4.05 2.40 -16.67
C THR A 622 3.70 1.60 -15.43
N LEU A 623 4.63 1.42 -14.47
CA LEU A 623 4.36 0.69 -13.22
C LEU A 623 3.19 1.29 -12.40
N TYR A 624 2.97 2.59 -12.54
CA TYR A 624 1.89 3.32 -11.88
C TYR A 624 0.67 3.57 -12.78
N GLY A 625 0.69 3.12 -14.03
CA GLY A 625 -0.43 3.21 -14.96
C GLY A 625 -0.66 4.62 -15.50
N PHE A 626 0.41 5.38 -15.68
CA PHE A 626 0.39 6.71 -16.31
C PHE A 626 0.94 6.63 -17.73
N ASP A 627 0.46 7.54 -18.57
CA ASP A 627 1.10 7.83 -19.85
C ASP A 627 2.33 8.75 -19.63
N PRO A 628 3.34 8.69 -20.52
CA PRO A 628 4.44 9.65 -20.51
C PRO A 628 3.92 11.08 -20.74
N ASP A 629 4.53 12.05 -20.07
CA ASP A 629 4.12 13.47 -20.08
C ASP A 629 5.37 14.37 -20.08
N GLU A 630 5.25 15.56 -20.66
CA GLU A 630 6.31 16.58 -20.70
C GLU A 630 6.60 17.19 -19.32
N ARG A 631 5.69 17.03 -18.35
CA ARG A 631 5.88 17.50 -16.98
C ARG A 631 7.19 16.91 -16.41
N PRO A 632 8.13 17.73 -15.89
CA PRO A 632 9.48 17.26 -15.59
C PRO A 632 9.56 16.08 -14.63
N ASP A 633 8.64 16.00 -13.65
CA ASP A 633 8.59 14.91 -12.68
C ASP A 633 8.08 13.58 -13.24
N ILE A 634 7.47 13.58 -14.44
CA ILE A 634 7.14 12.39 -15.25
C ILE A 634 8.23 12.17 -16.30
N TYR A 635 8.54 13.20 -17.10
CA TYR A 635 9.47 13.11 -18.24
C TYR A 635 10.82 12.52 -17.85
N GLY A 636 11.42 12.99 -16.75
CA GLY A 636 12.72 12.50 -16.26
C GLY A 636 12.70 11.03 -15.81
N LYS A 637 11.54 10.37 -15.78
CA LYS A 637 11.37 8.97 -15.36
C LYS A 637 10.98 8.05 -16.51
N VAL A 638 10.60 8.58 -17.67
CA VAL A 638 10.18 7.79 -18.84
C VAL A 638 11.36 6.98 -19.36
N GLY A 639 11.20 5.66 -19.46
CA GLY A 639 12.22 4.72 -19.93
C GLY A 639 13.41 4.51 -18.97
N ASN A 640 13.37 5.13 -17.78
CA ASN A 640 14.38 4.92 -16.75
C ASN A 640 13.98 3.74 -15.86
N SER A 641 14.97 2.90 -15.51
CA SER A 641 14.79 1.71 -14.66
C SER A 641 13.82 0.65 -15.22
N GLY A 642 13.41 0.77 -16.49
CA GLY A 642 12.50 -0.15 -17.16
C GLY A 642 12.09 0.34 -18.55
N VAL A 643 11.29 -0.46 -19.26
CA VAL A 643 10.72 -0.09 -20.56
C VAL A 643 9.46 0.74 -20.39
N SER A 644 9.32 1.81 -21.19
CA SER A 644 8.09 2.62 -21.22
C SER A 644 7.06 2.01 -22.17
N ILE A 645 5.91 1.61 -21.66
CA ILE A 645 4.79 1.04 -22.42
C ILE A 645 3.51 1.80 -22.03
N ALA A 646 2.96 2.57 -22.95
CA ALA A 646 1.74 3.35 -22.73
C ALA A 646 0.57 2.81 -23.56
N THR A 647 0.86 2.22 -24.72
CA THR A 647 -0.15 1.78 -25.68
C THR A 647 -0.02 0.29 -26.03
N LEU A 648 -1.08 -0.26 -26.63
CA LEU A 648 -1.05 -1.60 -27.22
C LEU A 648 0.02 -1.71 -28.32
N GLU A 649 0.25 -0.65 -29.09
CA GLU A 649 1.24 -0.64 -30.16
C GLU A 649 2.67 -0.74 -29.61
N ASP A 650 2.96 -0.10 -28.48
CA ASP A 650 4.24 -0.27 -27.77
C ASP A 650 4.44 -1.73 -27.33
N MET A 651 3.39 -2.37 -26.83
CA MET A 651 3.42 -3.78 -26.41
C MET A 651 3.69 -4.72 -27.60
N LYS A 652 3.09 -4.44 -28.76
CA LYS A 652 3.35 -5.19 -30.01
C LYS A 652 4.80 -5.07 -30.43
N VAL A 653 5.35 -3.85 -30.42
CA VAL A 653 6.77 -3.61 -30.73
C VAL A 653 7.67 -4.36 -29.76
N LEU A 654 7.37 -4.31 -28.45
CA LEU A 654 8.17 -4.93 -27.40
C LEU A 654 8.41 -6.44 -27.66
N TYR A 655 7.38 -7.17 -28.10
CA TYR A 655 7.46 -8.60 -28.36
C TYR A 655 7.52 -8.99 -29.85
N SER A 656 7.75 -8.03 -30.73
CA SER A 656 7.94 -8.29 -32.16
C SER A 656 9.09 -9.29 -32.39
N GLY A 657 8.84 -10.28 -33.27
CA GLY A 657 9.77 -11.36 -33.57
C GLY A 657 9.78 -12.53 -32.57
N PHE A 658 8.94 -12.50 -31.53
CA PHE A 658 8.70 -13.64 -30.64
C PHE A 658 7.27 -14.15 -30.83
N ASP A 659 7.11 -15.41 -31.23
CA ASP A 659 5.80 -16.08 -31.26
C ASP A 659 5.35 -16.37 -29.82
N LEU A 660 4.34 -15.62 -29.36
CA LEU A 660 3.83 -15.70 -27.98
C LEU A 660 3.04 -16.99 -27.71
N CYS A 661 2.63 -17.72 -28.76
CA CYS A 661 1.97 -19.02 -28.66
C CYS A 661 2.92 -20.21 -28.86
N ASP A 662 4.21 -19.96 -29.14
CA ASP A 662 5.18 -21.04 -29.29
C ASP A 662 5.41 -21.77 -27.96
N ALA A 663 5.47 -23.11 -28.02
CA ALA A 663 5.62 -23.96 -26.84
C ALA A 663 6.99 -23.81 -26.13
N ALA A 664 7.97 -23.19 -26.76
CA ALA A 664 9.28 -22.87 -26.20
C ALA A 664 9.40 -21.38 -25.81
N THR A 665 8.37 -20.56 -26.00
CA THR A 665 8.32 -19.15 -25.58
C THR A 665 7.51 -18.98 -24.30
N SER A 666 7.99 -18.14 -23.39
CA SER A 666 7.18 -17.66 -22.25
C SER A 666 7.63 -16.27 -21.79
N VAL A 667 6.66 -15.42 -21.45
CA VAL A 667 6.92 -14.01 -21.13
C VAL A 667 6.42 -13.67 -19.73
N SER A 668 7.36 -13.40 -18.82
CA SER A 668 7.02 -12.88 -17.50
C SER A 668 7.07 -11.36 -17.51
N MET A 669 6.03 -10.71 -17.00
CA MET A 669 5.94 -9.25 -16.93
C MET A 669 5.76 -8.84 -15.48
N THR A 670 6.70 -8.09 -14.91
CA THR A 670 6.61 -7.65 -13.51
C THR A 670 5.80 -6.36 -13.41
N ILE A 671 4.50 -6.48 -13.13
CA ILE A 671 3.57 -5.35 -13.01
C ILE A 671 2.55 -5.61 -11.89
N ASN A 672 2.11 -4.55 -11.20
CA ASN A 672 1.20 -4.63 -10.06
C ASN A 672 -0.10 -3.86 -10.28
N GLY A 673 -0.11 -2.55 -10.00
CA GLY A 673 -1.32 -1.71 -10.03
C GLY A 673 -2.10 -1.80 -11.35
N PRO A 674 -1.48 -1.51 -12.50
CA PRO A 674 -2.15 -1.58 -13.80
C PRO A 674 -2.01 -2.96 -14.46
N ALA A 675 -1.69 -4.02 -13.71
CA ALA A 675 -1.50 -5.38 -14.25
C ALA A 675 -2.67 -5.87 -15.12
N PRO A 676 -3.96 -5.65 -14.78
CA PRO A 676 -5.06 -6.06 -15.65
C PRO A 676 -5.03 -5.37 -17.02
N THR A 677 -4.60 -4.10 -17.09
CA THR A 677 -4.51 -3.32 -18.33
C THR A 677 -3.35 -3.81 -19.19
N ILE A 678 -2.17 -4.00 -18.59
CA ILE A 678 -0.98 -4.53 -19.28
C ILE A 678 -1.21 -5.98 -19.75
N LEU A 679 -1.89 -6.81 -18.95
CA LEU A 679 -2.27 -8.15 -19.34
C LEU A 679 -3.23 -8.16 -20.53
N ALA A 680 -4.20 -7.24 -20.56
CA ALA A 680 -5.07 -7.07 -21.72
C ALA A 680 -4.28 -6.66 -22.97
N MET A 681 -3.29 -5.77 -22.85
CA MET A 681 -2.40 -5.43 -23.97
C MET A 681 -1.61 -6.65 -24.46
N PHE A 682 -1.08 -7.47 -23.55
CA PHE A 682 -0.35 -8.69 -23.90
C PHE A 682 -1.23 -9.74 -24.60
N PHE A 683 -2.44 -9.98 -24.10
CA PHE A 683 -3.37 -10.91 -24.76
C PHE A 683 -3.78 -10.41 -26.15
N ASN A 684 -4.06 -9.12 -26.31
CA ASN A 684 -4.35 -8.56 -27.63
C ASN A 684 -3.12 -8.66 -28.56
N THR A 685 -1.91 -8.46 -28.04
CA THR A 685 -0.68 -8.65 -28.82
C THR A 685 -0.54 -10.09 -29.31
N ALA A 686 -0.76 -11.08 -28.44
CA ALA A 686 -0.71 -12.50 -28.82
C ALA A 686 -1.80 -12.87 -29.83
N ILE A 687 -3.01 -12.33 -29.67
CA ILE A 687 -4.12 -12.55 -30.61
C ILE A 687 -3.80 -11.96 -31.98
N ASP A 688 -3.33 -10.70 -32.00
CA ASP A 688 -3.00 -10.01 -33.24
C ASP A 688 -1.88 -10.74 -34.00
N GLN A 689 -0.86 -11.26 -33.30
CA GLN A 689 0.17 -12.11 -33.93
C GLN A 689 -0.41 -13.33 -34.67
N GLN A 690 -1.38 -14.03 -34.07
CA GLN A 690 -1.95 -15.23 -34.69
C GLN A 690 -2.96 -14.89 -35.80
N LEU A 691 -3.66 -13.76 -35.70
CA LEU A 691 -4.50 -13.25 -36.78
C LEU A 691 -3.64 -12.81 -37.97
N ASP A 692 -2.53 -12.12 -37.74
CA ASP A 692 -1.59 -11.72 -38.78
C ASP A 692 -0.96 -12.95 -39.45
N ARG A 693 -0.56 -13.96 -38.66
CA ARG A 693 -0.10 -15.25 -39.17
C ARG A 693 -1.16 -15.95 -40.04
N PHE A 694 -2.43 -15.95 -39.60
CA PHE A 694 -3.52 -16.50 -40.40
C PHE A 694 -3.63 -15.78 -41.76
N LYS A 695 -3.55 -14.44 -41.77
CA LYS A 695 -3.60 -13.65 -43.00
C LYS A 695 -2.43 -13.95 -43.91
N GLU A 696 -1.22 -14.11 -43.37
CA GLU A 696 -0.04 -14.47 -44.13
C GLU A 696 -0.14 -15.87 -44.75
N GLU A 697 -0.58 -16.86 -43.97
CA GLU A 697 -0.71 -18.26 -44.41
C GLU A 697 -1.85 -18.47 -45.41
N ASN A 698 -2.98 -17.76 -45.25
CA ASN A 698 -4.19 -17.92 -46.07
C ASN A 698 -4.36 -16.84 -47.15
N ARG A 699 -3.55 -15.78 -47.12
CA ARG A 699 -3.59 -14.62 -48.03
C ARG A 699 -4.96 -13.92 -48.09
N ARG A 700 -5.70 -13.92 -46.98
CA ARG A 700 -7.00 -13.27 -46.83
C ARG A 700 -7.28 -12.94 -45.37
N GLU A 701 -8.25 -12.07 -45.15
CA GLU A 701 -8.81 -11.85 -43.82
C GLU A 701 -9.54 -13.11 -43.32
N PRO A 702 -9.45 -13.43 -42.01
CA PRO A 702 -10.29 -14.47 -41.41
C PRO A 702 -11.76 -14.03 -41.42
N THR A 703 -12.67 -14.99 -41.54
CA THR A 703 -14.09 -14.74 -41.24
C THR A 703 -14.28 -14.52 -39.74
N GLU A 704 -15.45 -14.04 -39.31
CA GLU A 704 -15.74 -13.85 -37.87
C GLU A 704 -15.56 -15.13 -37.05
N ASP A 705 -16.08 -16.26 -37.55
CA ASP A 705 -15.95 -17.59 -36.91
C ASP A 705 -14.49 -18.09 -36.87
N GLU A 706 -13.71 -17.82 -37.92
CA GLU A 706 -12.27 -18.16 -37.93
C GLU A 706 -11.49 -17.30 -36.94
N ALA A 707 -11.78 -15.99 -36.88
CA ALA A 707 -11.15 -15.07 -35.94
C ALA A 707 -11.48 -15.43 -34.48
N GLU A 708 -12.71 -15.86 -34.20
CA GLU A 708 -13.11 -16.34 -32.87
C GLU A 708 -12.33 -17.60 -32.48
N LYS A 709 -12.22 -18.59 -33.39
CA LYS A 709 -11.42 -19.80 -33.15
C LYS A 709 -9.94 -19.50 -32.93
N VAL A 710 -9.36 -18.56 -33.66
CA VAL A 710 -7.98 -18.11 -33.45
C VAL A 710 -7.82 -17.48 -32.06
N ARG A 711 -8.79 -16.67 -31.62
CA ARG A 711 -8.79 -16.05 -30.27
C ARG A 711 -8.86 -17.11 -29.17
N GLU A 712 -9.79 -18.05 -29.26
CA GLU A 712 -9.93 -19.14 -28.28
C GLU A 712 -8.67 -20.01 -28.19
N TRP A 713 -8.10 -20.37 -29.34
CA TRP A 713 -6.86 -21.13 -29.39
C TRP A 713 -5.68 -20.35 -28.80
N THR A 714 -5.55 -19.06 -29.13
CA THR A 714 -4.50 -18.19 -28.60
C THR A 714 -4.56 -18.12 -27.07
N LEU A 715 -5.74 -17.83 -26.52
CA LEU A 715 -5.94 -17.68 -25.08
C LEU A 715 -5.70 -18.98 -24.30
N SER A 716 -5.94 -20.14 -24.93
CA SER A 716 -5.67 -21.44 -24.32
C SER A 716 -4.22 -21.92 -24.46
N THR A 717 -3.43 -21.29 -25.36
CA THR A 717 -2.07 -21.72 -25.71
C THR A 717 -0.98 -20.78 -25.20
N VAL A 718 -1.27 -19.47 -25.12
CA VAL A 718 -0.31 -18.43 -24.73
C VAL A 718 0.33 -18.73 -23.36
N ARG A 719 1.64 -18.47 -23.24
CA ARG A 719 2.42 -18.76 -22.03
C ARG A 719 3.09 -17.50 -21.48
N GLY A 720 2.79 -17.18 -20.22
CA GLY A 720 3.33 -16.01 -19.51
C GLY A 720 3.85 -16.36 -18.12
#